data_AF-K9FNE3-F1
#
_entry.id   AF-K9FNE3-F1
#
_cell.length_a   1.000
_cell.length_b   1.000
_cell.length_c   1.000
_cell.angle_alpha   90.00
_cell.angle_beta   90.00
_cell.angle_gamma   90.00
#
_symmetry.space_group_name_H-M   'P 1'
#
loop_
_entity.id
_entity.type
_entity.pdbx_description
1 polymer ?
#
loop_
_entity_poly.entity_id
_entity_poly.type
_entity_poly.pdbx_seq_one_letter_code
_entity_poly.pdbx_strand_id
1 'polypeptide(L)'
;MGYTSLFNMQALLTLLGTIHLMMNLAFAVSLPGDSSYVAAAGFPTSAFSAYYLSPAQPTQQPQPIVYDPVLDLTFPFELTDPDNIPDNQDEVYFPVPRTHMPARKRYKLVQEVLSNVTSIIKSNSSADNCTKCKNALAAAKPAALHGPAFVPDAMVSLCKAFRFHADETCEQDFATNTFGAIWTQVLAYADVEGLDGEYICHSLNSKYCSAPRTSPLDTTKLFPKPKPTDAQVPKASGQRVKVLHLSDFHLDARYAVGSEANCTSSLCCRSDNSNDLSEGNPLLSASAYGSFLCDTPYDLGLAALQAVGPLTGTGKGNHDDHLAWTLYTGDLVSHDPASQISKALTQYTETSIYGLFKHYLSGPVFAALGNHDTSPANIDSPHTLPGRLGEQQSWNYEHLAGLWRLEGWISRETADKAKTHYGGYSVKTHYGLRIIAFNTGMLPSSPFESIHVLSLTLTDLWYRSNFLTFINTTDPDTSGIFSWMIEELQQAEDAGERVWVIGHVLSGWDGTNPLPNPTDLFYQIVDRYSPHVIANIFFGHTHEDQFMIYYANNGTVQSADTALTTGWIMPSITPLTNLNSGFRLYEVDTGDFNIYEAYTFYSNVSEYPALEHKGPSFEIEYSTRDAYGLAAEWDEDAPLNATFWHRVTEAMEKDLDLVSQHNTYQGKQSIRSPKCTTATCQKAKVCYMRSGSVALGSQCPQGYGSVQSAFEANQ
;
A
#
# COMPACT_ATOMS: atom_id res chain seq x y z
N MET A 1 16.09 -65.29 -53.82
CA MET A 1 14.95 -64.50 -53.29
C MET A 1 14.76 -64.95 -51.84
N GLY A 2 14.80 -64.12 -50.80
CA GLY A 2 15.17 -62.70 -50.72
C GLY A 2 14.63 -62.09 -49.41
N TYR A 3 15.44 -61.34 -48.65
CA TYR A 3 15.14 -60.81 -47.30
C TYR A 3 14.89 -61.95 -46.26
N THR A 4 15.03 -61.85 -44.93
CA THR A 4 15.59 -60.87 -43.95
C THR A 4 15.91 -61.68 -42.66
N SER A 5 16.70 -61.28 -41.65
CA SER A 5 17.46 -60.04 -41.35
C SER A 5 18.69 -60.40 -40.45
N LEU A 6 19.29 -59.41 -39.78
CA LEU A 6 20.27 -59.54 -38.68
C LEU A 6 20.11 -58.31 -37.75
N PHE A 7 20.84 -58.28 -36.61
CA PHE A 7 20.85 -57.23 -35.56
C PHE A 7 19.64 -57.21 -34.58
N ASN A 8 19.80 -56.97 -33.27
CA ASN A 8 20.99 -57.22 -32.41
C ASN A 8 20.62 -57.29 -30.91
N MET A 9 21.60 -57.62 -30.07
CA MET A 9 21.53 -57.52 -28.61
C MET A 9 21.35 -56.07 -28.13
N GLN A 10 20.17 -55.71 -27.60
CA GLN A 10 19.97 -54.41 -26.93
C GLN A 10 18.91 -54.43 -25.80
N ALA A 11 18.64 -55.62 -25.23
CA ALA A 11 17.50 -55.86 -24.33
C ALA A 11 17.87 -56.21 -22.87
N LEU A 12 19.06 -55.82 -22.39
CA LEU A 12 19.56 -56.20 -21.04
C LEU A 12 20.24 -55.06 -20.25
N LEU A 13 19.94 -53.80 -20.59
CA LEU A 13 20.42 -52.60 -19.86
C LEU A 13 19.29 -51.65 -19.43
N THR A 14 18.03 -52.02 -19.72
CA THR A 14 16.83 -51.19 -19.53
C THR A 14 16.03 -51.54 -18.26
N LEU A 15 16.67 -52.15 -17.25
CA LEU A 15 16.03 -52.57 -15.99
C LEU A 15 16.66 -51.96 -14.72
N LEU A 16 17.57 -50.98 -14.87
CA LEU A 16 18.20 -50.22 -13.78
C LEU A 16 18.02 -48.70 -13.93
N GLY A 17 17.27 -48.24 -14.93
CA GLY A 17 17.07 -46.82 -15.25
C GLY A 17 15.66 -46.28 -14.98
N THR A 18 14.82 -47.03 -14.26
CA THR A 18 13.37 -46.75 -14.10
C THR A 18 12.88 -46.70 -12.65
N ILE A 19 13.81 -46.61 -11.68
CA ILE A 19 13.49 -46.49 -10.24
C ILE A 19 14.17 -45.25 -9.63
N HIS A 20 14.09 -44.12 -10.35
CA HIS A 20 14.58 -42.80 -9.92
C HIS A 20 13.63 -41.64 -10.30
N LEU A 21 12.35 -41.94 -10.60
CA LEU A 21 11.33 -40.94 -10.94
C LEU A 21 9.92 -41.26 -10.40
N MET A 22 9.84 -41.97 -9.27
CA MET A 22 8.61 -42.09 -8.46
C MET A 22 8.96 -42.20 -6.97
N MET A 23 9.57 -41.13 -6.44
CA MET A 23 9.65 -40.92 -5.00
C MET A 23 9.50 -39.43 -4.63
N ASN A 24 8.64 -38.72 -5.37
CA ASN A 24 7.90 -37.62 -4.75
C ASN A 24 7.03 -38.27 -3.66
N LEU A 25 7.48 -38.17 -2.41
CA LEU A 25 6.57 -38.29 -1.28
C LEU A 25 5.53 -37.20 -1.46
N ALA A 26 4.30 -37.59 -1.79
CA ALA A 26 3.16 -36.70 -1.74
C ALA A 26 2.87 -36.40 -0.26
N PHE A 27 3.60 -35.42 0.28
CA PHE A 27 3.06 -34.57 1.33
C PHE A 27 1.79 -33.97 0.73
N ALA A 28 0.64 -34.57 1.08
CA ALA A 28 -0.65 -34.03 0.71
C ALA A 28 -0.81 -32.74 1.51
N VAL A 29 -0.62 -31.60 0.85
CA VAL A 29 -0.76 -30.27 1.45
C VAL A 29 -2.08 -30.25 2.21
N SER A 30 -2.00 -30.01 3.52
CA SER A 30 -3.18 -29.81 4.36
C SER A 30 -3.73 -28.43 4.06
N LEU A 31 -4.42 -28.30 2.92
CA LEU A 31 -5.05 -27.06 2.49
C LEU A 31 -6.00 -26.55 3.59
N PRO A 32 -6.06 -25.23 3.83
CA PRO A 32 -6.90 -24.68 4.89
C PRO A 32 -8.40 -24.82 4.57
N GLY A 33 -8.75 -25.01 3.30
CA GLY A 33 -10.09 -25.26 2.77
C GLY A 33 -10.02 -25.89 1.37
N ASP A 34 -10.93 -25.51 0.49
CA ASP A 34 -10.94 -25.98 -0.91
C ASP A 34 -9.71 -25.51 -1.69
N SER A 35 -9.26 -26.29 -2.69
CA SER A 35 -8.11 -25.92 -3.54
C SER A 35 -8.40 -24.78 -4.51
N SER A 36 -9.67 -24.67 -4.95
CA SER A 36 -10.14 -23.65 -5.89
C SER A 36 -11.64 -23.38 -5.71
N TYR A 37 -12.05 -22.15 -6.00
CA TYR A 37 -13.42 -21.65 -5.95
C TYR A 37 -13.74 -20.91 -7.24
N VAL A 38 -14.83 -21.29 -7.90
CA VAL A 38 -15.32 -20.61 -9.11
C VAL A 38 -16.54 -19.79 -8.75
N ALA A 39 -16.47 -18.47 -8.93
CA ALA A 39 -17.58 -17.58 -8.69
C ALA A 39 -18.74 -17.81 -9.67
N ALA A 40 -19.96 -17.44 -9.25
CA ALA A 40 -21.13 -17.45 -10.12
C ALA A 40 -20.99 -16.39 -11.24
N ALA A 41 -21.74 -16.56 -12.33
CA ALA A 41 -21.76 -15.57 -13.41
C ALA A 41 -22.66 -14.38 -13.06
N GLY A 42 -22.09 -13.16 -13.11
CA GLY A 42 -22.79 -11.92 -12.84
C GLY A 42 -23.08 -11.66 -11.35
N PHE A 43 -23.56 -10.44 -11.09
CA PHE A 43 -23.47 -9.86 -9.75
C PHE A 43 -24.40 -10.51 -8.70
N PRO A 44 -23.87 -10.87 -7.50
CA PRO A 44 -24.67 -11.29 -6.35
C PRO A 44 -25.55 -10.15 -5.79
N THR A 45 -26.75 -9.97 -6.35
CA THR A 45 -27.67 -8.87 -5.99
C THR A 45 -28.12 -8.83 -4.52
N SER A 46 -27.83 -9.86 -3.72
CA SER A 46 -28.04 -9.87 -2.27
C SER A 46 -26.98 -9.12 -1.45
N ALA A 47 -25.89 -8.67 -2.07
CA ALA A 47 -24.79 -7.99 -1.36
C ALA A 47 -25.22 -6.64 -0.76
N PHE A 48 -25.94 -5.83 -1.55
CA PHE A 48 -26.55 -4.57 -1.14
C PHE A 48 -28.08 -4.66 -1.13
N SER A 49 -28.73 -3.76 -0.40
CA SER A 49 -30.19 -3.77 -0.20
C SER A 49 -31.00 -3.26 -1.40
N ALA A 50 -30.41 -2.39 -2.23
CA ALA A 50 -31.02 -1.83 -3.43
C ALA A 50 -29.93 -1.32 -4.40
N TYR A 51 -30.33 -1.06 -5.65
CA TYR A 51 -29.44 -0.64 -6.74
C TYR A 51 -30.14 0.41 -7.60
N TYR A 52 -29.38 1.36 -8.14
CA TYR A 52 -29.82 2.19 -9.26
C TYR A 52 -29.79 1.38 -10.55
N LEU A 53 -28.76 0.55 -10.70
CA LEU A 53 -28.55 -0.37 -11.81
C LEU A 53 -28.14 -1.75 -11.27
N SER A 54 -28.90 -2.78 -11.63
CA SER A 54 -28.64 -4.18 -11.23
C SER A 54 -28.74 -5.08 -12.47
N PRO A 55 -27.67 -5.21 -13.27
CA PRO A 55 -27.69 -6.00 -14.49
C PRO A 55 -27.76 -7.49 -14.14
N ALA A 56 -28.67 -8.23 -14.76
CA ALA A 56 -28.90 -9.64 -14.46
C ALA A 56 -27.83 -10.60 -15.05
N GLN A 57 -26.83 -10.04 -15.74
CA GLN A 57 -25.70 -10.70 -16.40
C GLN A 57 -24.48 -9.74 -16.33
N PRO A 58 -23.24 -10.24 -16.43
CA PRO A 58 -22.02 -9.43 -16.36
C PRO A 58 -21.77 -8.64 -17.66
N THR A 59 -22.71 -7.77 -18.03
CA THR A 59 -22.67 -6.95 -19.27
C THR A 59 -22.51 -5.45 -19.00
N GLN A 60 -22.59 -5.03 -17.75
CA GLN A 60 -22.42 -3.67 -17.24
C GLN A 60 -22.06 -3.78 -15.75
N GLN A 61 -21.41 -2.78 -15.17
CA GLN A 61 -21.16 -2.77 -13.73
C GLN A 61 -22.49 -2.57 -12.96
N PRO A 62 -22.74 -3.31 -11.87
CA PRO A 62 -23.81 -2.99 -10.91
C PRO A 62 -23.52 -1.67 -10.17
N GLN A 63 -24.58 -0.96 -9.80
CA GLN A 63 -24.48 0.32 -9.11
C GLN A 63 -25.39 0.33 -7.86
N PRO A 64 -24.84 -0.04 -6.69
CA PRO A 64 -25.62 -0.15 -5.46
C PRO A 64 -26.02 1.21 -4.89
N ILE A 65 -27.21 1.26 -4.29
CA ILE A 65 -27.67 2.41 -3.50
C ILE A 65 -27.06 2.28 -2.10
N VAL A 66 -25.93 2.96 -1.90
CA VAL A 66 -25.23 2.99 -0.61
C VAL A 66 -25.88 4.05 0.27
N TYR A 67 -26.40 3.61 1.43
CA TYR A 67 -26.82 4.47 2.52
C TYR A 67 -25.78 4.42 3.64
N ASP A 68 -25.49 5.58 4.21
CA ASP A 68 -24.44 5.82 5.17
C ASP A 68 -25.00 6.10 6.58
N PRO A 69 -24.86 5.16 7.54
CA PRO A 69 -25.36 5.37 8.91
C PRO A 69 -24.46 6.26 9.79
N VAL A 70 -23.31 6.71 9.29
CA VAL A 70 -22.40 7.65 9.99
C VAL A 70 -22.69 9.08 9.56
N LEU A 71 -22.93 9.29 8.26
CA LEU A 71 -23.22 10.59 7.64
C LEU A 71 -24.72 10.90 7.51
N ASP A 72 -25.61 9.93 7.78
CA ASP A 72 -27.09 10.04 7.70
C ASP A 72 -27.58 10.44 6.29
N LEU A 73 -26.98 9.85 5.25
CA LEU A 73 -27.28 10.17 3.84
C LEU A 73 -27.31 8.93 2.93
N THR A 74 -27.93 9.06 1.76
CA THR A 74 -27.76 8.14 0.63
C THR A 74 -26.91 8.83 -0.43
N PHE A 75 -25.87 8.17 -0.92
CA PHE A 75 -25.02 8.72 -1.97
C PHE A 75 -25.76 8.78 -3.31
N PRO A 76 -25.59 9.84 -4.13
CA PRO A 76 -26.32 10.03 -5.37
C PRO A 76 -25.83 9.10 -6.49
N PHE A 77 -26.68 8.87 -7.49
CA PHE A 77 -26.39 8.08 -8.69
C PHE A 77 -25.18 8.64 -9.45
N GLU A 78 -25.16 9.96 -9.64
CA GLU A 78 -24.20 10.70 -10.43
C GLU A 78 -22.76 10.59 -9.90
N LEU A 79 -22.57 10.20 -8.63
CA LEU A 79 -21.24 10.00 -8.04
C LEU A 79 -20.46 8.85 -8.69
N THR A 80 -21.20 7.81 -9.13
CA THR A 80 -20.67 6.53 -9.65
C THR A 80 -21.20 6.20 -11.04
N ASP A 81 -21.81 7.17 -11.71
CA ASP A 81 -22.15 7.05 -13.13
C ASP A 81 -20.84 7.00 -13.95
N PRO A 82 -20.57 5.92 -14.72
CA PRO A 82 -19.36 5.83 -15.53
C PRO A 82 -19.33 6.85 -16.67
N ASP A 83 -20.49 7.35 -17.14
CA ASP A 83 -20.61 8.18 -18.33
C ASP A 83 -20.74 9.69 -18.02
N ASN A 84 -21.03 10.06 -16.76
CA ASN A 84 -21.27 11.45 -16.34
C ASN A 84 -20.47 11.82 -15.07
N ILE A 85 -19.17 11.56 -15.07
CA ILE A 85 -18.27 11.76 -13.93
C ILE A 85 -18.26 13.25 -13.48
N PRO A 86 -18.54 13.57 -12.21
CA PRO A 86 -18.55 14.94 -11.70
C PRO A 86 -17.14 15.47 -11.39
N ASP A 87 -16.90 16.74 -11.72
CA ASP A 87 -15.71 17.49 -11.29
C ASP A 87 -15.58 17.53 -9.76
N ASN A 88 -14.34 17.45 -9.25
CA ASN A 88 -14.03 17.67 -7.84
C ASN A 88 -14.39 19.11 -7.39
N GLN A 89 -15.29 19.20 -6.39
CA GLN A 89 -15.80 20.43 -5.77
C GLN A 89 -15.45 20.55 -4.27
N ASP A 90 -14.47 19.77 -3.78
CA ASP A 90 -14.04 19.81 -2.39
C ASP A 90 -13.51 21.20 -1.95
N GLU A 91 -13.67 21.53 -0.66
CA GLU A 91 -13.11 22.77 -0.12
C GLU A 91 -11.57 22.74 -0.18
N VAL A 92 -10.98 23.70 -0.90
CA VAL A 92 -9.53 23.87 -1.01
C VAL A 92 -8.96 24.82 0.04
N TYR A 93 -7.81 24.46 0.60
CA TYR A 93 -7.23 25.12 1.77
C TYR A 93 -5.93 25.85 1.42
N PHE A 94 -5.83 27.12 1.83
CA PHE A 94 -4.69 27.99 1.55
C PHE A 94 -4.09 28.60 2.82
N PRO A 95 -2.77 28.86 2.87
CA PRO A 95 -2.14 29.65 3.93
C PRO A 95 -2.81 31.01 4.15
N VAL A 96 -2.92 31.44 5.41
CA VAL A 96 -3.43 32.77 5.73
C VAL A 96 -2.39 33.83 5.29
N PRO A 97 -2.75 34.81 4.43
CA PRO A 97 -1.77 35.79 3.93
C PRO A 97 -1.20 36.63 5.08
N ARG A 98 0.13 36.67 5.22
CA ARG A 98 0.85 37.37 6.32
C ARG A 98 0.60 38.88 6.40
N THR A 99 0.00 39.48 5.38
CA THR A 99 -0.33 40.91 5.31
C THR A 99 -1.69 41.13 4.65
N HIS A 100 -2.59 41.86 5.31
CA HIS A 100 -3.88 42.23 4.75
C HIS A 100 -3.74 43.23 3.58
N MET A 101 -3.76 42.72 2.36
CA MET A 101 -3.66 43.50 1.13
C MET A 101 -4.85 43.23 0.19
N PRO A 102 -5.39 44.26 -0.50
CA PRO A 102 -6.41 44.08 -1.52
C PRO A 102 -5.97 43.09 -2.60
N ALA A 103 -6.90 42.28 -3.12
CA ALA A 103 -6.63 41.22 -4.09
C ALA A 103 -5.76 41.69 -5.27
N ARG A 104 -6.05 42.87 -5.84
CA ARG A 104 -5.28 43.49 -6.94
C ARG A 104 -3.80 43.79 -6.60
N LYS A 105 -3.46 44.03 -5.33
CA LYS A 105 -2.05 44.15 -4.88
C LYS A 105 -1.40 42.77 -4.73
N ARG A 106 -2.12 41.79 -4.17
CA ARG A 106 -1.64 40.41 -4.01
C ARG A 106 -1.34 39.77 -5.36
N TYR A 107 -2.26 39.87 -6.33
CA TYR A 107 -2.06 39.41 -7.70
C TYR A 107 -0.82 40.05 -8.36
N LYS A 108 -0.64 41.36 -8.24
CA LYS A 108 0.56 42.05 -8.77
C LYS A 108 1.86 41.51 -8.18
N LEU A 109 1.92 41.31 -6.86
CA LEU A 109 3.08 40.72 -6.19
C LEU A 109 3.40 39.32 -6.72
N VAL A 110 2.39 38.48 -6.96
CA VAL A 110 2.59 37.13 -7.52
C VAL A 110 3.11 37.20 -8.96
N GLN A 111 2.66 38.15 -9.78
CA GLN A 111 3.20 38.37 -11.14
C GLN A 111 4.64 38.94 -11.13
N GLU A 112 4.97 39.81 -10.17
CA GLU A 112 6.32 40.32 -9.95
C GLU A 112 7.28 39.19 -9.49
N VAL A 113 6.80 38.30 -8.61
CA VAL A 113 7.50 37.07 -8.19
C VAL A 113 7.69 36.09 -9.36
N LEU A 114 6.65 35.81 -10.15
CA LEU A 114 6.72 34.90 -11.30
C LEU A 114 7.74 35.38 -12.35
N SER A 115 7.85 36.70 -12.54
CA SER A 115 8.87 37.32 -13.38
C SER A 115 10.29 37.11 -12.82
N ASN A 116 10.49 37.26 -11.51
CA ASN A 116 11.77 37.00 -10.84
C ASN A 116 12.19 35.52 -10.93
N VAL A 117 11.27 34.60 -10.62
CA VAL A 117 11.46 33.14 -10.75
C VAL A 117 11.81 32.76 -12.19
N THR A 118 11.09 33.32 -13.17
CA THR A 118 11.39 33.15 -14.61
C THR A 118 12.79 33.63 -14.97
N SER A 119 13.26 34.73 -14.38
CA SER A 119 14.61 35.26 -14.58
C SER A 119 15.68 34.32 -14.00
N ILE A 120 15.46 33.79 -12.79
CA ILE A 120 16.36 32.82 -12.14
C ILE A 120 16.47 31.56 -12.98
N ILE A 121 15.35 30.96 -13.41
CA ILE A 121 15.36 29.73 -14.22
C ILE A 121 16.04 29.96 -15.59
N LYS A 122 15.86 31.14 -16.21
CA LYS A 122 16.53 31.52 -17.47
C LYS A 122 17.98 32.00 -17.30
N SER A 123 18.49 32.14 -16.08
CA SER A 123 19.85 32.65 -15.86
C SER A 123 20.92 31.62 -16.24
N ASN A 124 21.97 32.09 -16.91
CA ASN A 124 23.20 31.33 -17.17
C ASN A 124 24.16 31.43 -15.97
N SER A 125 23.63 31.23 -14.76
CA SER A 125 24.43 31.20 -13.52
C SER A 125 25.41 30.04 -13.52
N SER A 126 26.59 30.21 -12.93
CA SER A 126 27.53 29.12 -12.65
C SER A 126 27.14 28.25 -11.44
N ALA A 127 25.94 28.44 -10.89
CA ALA A 127 25.35 27.58 -9.88
C ALA A 127 24.84 26.27 -10.50
N ASP A 128 24.94 25.18 -9.77
CA ASP A 128 24.35 23.89 -10.13
C ASP A 128 22.80 23.92 -10.13
N ASN A 129 22.19 22.87 -10.67
CA ASN A 129 20.73 22.77 -10.78
C ASN A 129 20.00 22.80 -9.43
N CYS A 130 20.62 22.29 -8.35
CA CYS A 130 20.00 22.18 -7.04
C CYS A 130 19.95 23.54 -6.36
N THR A 131 21.11 24.22 -6.31
CA THR A 131 21.24 25.62 -5.91
C THR A 131 20.32 26.52 -6.73
N LYS A 132 20.22 26.31 -8.05
CA LYS A 132 19.35 27.09 -8.94
C LYS A 132 17.86 26.84 -8.69
N CYS A 133 17.46 25.61 -8.40
CA CYS A 133 16.09 25.26 -8.03
C CYS A 133 15.70 25.83 -6.66
N LYS A 134 16.54 25.66 -5.63
CA LYS A 134 16.33 26.22 -4.29
C LYS A 134 16.25 27.74 -4.31
N ASN A 135 17.09 28.42 -5.09
CA ASN A 135 16.98 29.86 -5.33
C ASN A 135 15.66 30.27 -5.99
N ALA A 136 15.11 29.46 -6.91
CA ALA A 136 13.82 29.71 -7.52
C ALA A 136 12.65 29.51 -6.53
N LEU A 137 12.71 28.49 -5.67
CA LEU A 137 11.75 28.29 -4.58
C LEU A 137 11.78 29.42 -3.56
N ALA A 138 12.98 29.84 -3.12
CA ALA A 138 13.16 30.98 -2.21
C ALA A 138 12.60 32.28 -2.80
N ALA A 139 12.81 32.52 -4.11
CA ALA A 139 12.21 33.63 -4.83
C ALA A 139 10.69 33.52 -5.00
N ALA A 140 10.14 32.30 -5.04
CA ALA A 140 8.71 32.03 -5.15
C ALA A 140 7.97 32.17 -3.80
N LYS A 141 8.62 31.85 -2.67
CA LYS A 141 8.03 31.83 -1.32
C LYS A 141 7.19 33.07 -0.93
N PRO A 142 7.58 34.32 -1.28
CA PRO A 142 6.75 35.50 -1.02
C PRO A 142 5.35 35.47 -1.68
N ALA A 143 5.18 34.77 -2.81
CA ALA A 143 3.86 34.62 -3.43
C ALA A 143 2.93 33.75 -2.56
N ALA A 144 3.40 32.62 -2.02
CA ALA A 144 2.62 31.79 -1.09
C ALA A 144 2.35 32.50 0.25
N LEU A 145 3.29 33.31 0.75
CA LEU A 145 3.13 34.04 2.02
C LEU A 145 2.16 35.25 1.95
N HIS A 146 1.95 35.84 0.77
CA HIS A 146 1.21 37.11 0.63
C HIS A 146 0.07 37.09 -0.40
N GLY A 147 0.05 36.13 -1.33
CA GLY A 147 -0.99 35.95 -2.35
C GLY A 147 -1.31 34.49 -2.70
N PRO A 148 -1.44 33.56 -1.73
CA PRO A 148 -1.48 32.11 -1.98
C PRO A 148 -2.55 31.67 -2.99
N ALA A 149 -3.76 32.23 -2.93
CA ALA A 149 -4.85 31.94 -3.88
C ALA A 149 -4.63 32.43 -5.33
N PHE A 150 -3.41 32.86 -5.70
CA PHE A 150 -2.97 33.12 -7.08
C PHE A 150 -1.72 32.31 -7.47
N VAL A 151 -1.24 31.43 -6.58
CA VAL A 151 -0.04 30.61 -6.79
C VAL A 151 -0.29 29.40 -7.70
N PRO A 152 -1.43 28.68 -7.63
CA PRO A 152 -1.77 27.62 -8.59
C PRO A 152 -1.64 28.09 -10.06
N ASP A 153 -2.38 29.14 -10.45
CA ASP A 153 -2.31 29.76 -11.79
C ASP A 153 -0.87 30.08 -12.23
N ALA A 154 -0.03 30.53 -11.28
CA ALA A 154 1.37 30.88 -11.53
C ALA A 154 2.27 29.65 -11.71
N MET A 155 2.01 28.55 -10.98
CA MET A 155 2.71 27.27 -11.13
C MET A 155 2.34 26.58 -12.44
N VAL A 156 1.04 26.51 -12.77
CA VAL A 156 0.53 26.08 -14.09
C VAL A 156 1.20 26.88 -15.21
N SER A 157 1.17 28.22 -15.12
CA SER A 157 1.79 29.11 -16.11
C SER A 157 3.29 28.86 -16.26
N LEU A 158 4.00 28.59 -15.16
CA LEU A 158 5.43 28.32 -15.17
C LEU A 158 5.74 26.96 -15.81
N CYS A 159 4.99 25.92 -15.44
CA CYS A 159 5.10 24.56 -15.97
C CYS A 159 4.97 24.54 -17.50
N LYS A 160 3.92 25.20 -18.04
CA LYS A 160 3.67 25.35 -19.47
C LYS A 160 4.74 26.20 -20.18
N ALA A 161 5.09 27.35 -19.60
CA ALA A 161 6.06 28.27 -20.20
C ALA A 161 7.49 27.71 -20.30
N PHE A 162 7.85 26.75 -19.45
CA PHE A 162 9.14 26.06 -19.49
C PHE A 162 9.08 24.62 -20.04
N ARG A 163 7.87 24.07 -20.28
CA ARG A 163 7.62 22.67 -20.67
C ARG A 163 8.27 21.68 -19.70
N PHE A 164 7.98 21.84 -18.41
CA PHE A 164 8.36 20.84 -17.41
C PHE A 164 7.56 19.55 -17.61
N HIS A 165 6.26 19.68 -17.90
CA HIS A 165 5.35 18.60 -18.28
C HIS A 165 4.53 19.01 -19.52
N ALA A 166 3.60 18.16 -19.97
CA ALA A 166 2.63 18.54 -21.00
C ALA A 166 1.59 19.53 -20.45
N ASP A 167 0.93 20.29 -21.32
CA ASP A 167 -0.02 21.34 -20.91
C ASP A 167 -1.21 20.81 -20.09
N GLU A 168 -1.61 19.55 -20.26
CA GLU A 168 -2.66 18.93 -19.45
C GLU A 168 -2.14 18.46 -18.09
N THR A 169 -1.00 17.76 -18.06
CA THR A 169 -0.31 17.35 -16.83
C THR A 169 0.03 18.55 -15.95
N CYS A 170 0.42 19.70 -16.55
CA CYS A 170 0.63 20.95 -15.81
C CYS A 170 -0.63 21.49 -15.10
N GLU A 171 -1.85 21.15 -15.55
CA GLU A 171 -3.09 21.43 -14.78
C GLU A 171 -3.31 20.35 -13.72
N GLN A 172 -3.15 19.07 -14.07
CA GLN A 172 -3.30 17.94 -13.13
C GLN A 172 -2.39 18.11 -11.89
N ASP A 173 -1.13 18.51 -12.10
CA ASP A 173 -0.12 18.71 -11.04
C ASP A 173 -0.32 20.00 -10.22
N PHE A 174 -0.87 21.08 -10.81
CA PHE A 174 -0.77 22.43 -10.22
C PHE A 174 -2.06 23.26 -10.22
N ALA A 175 -3.20 22.75 -10.69
CA ALA A 175 -4.50 23.43 -10.60
C ALA A 175 -4.97 23.57 -9.14
N THR A 176 -5.88 24.52 -8.92
CA THR A 176 -6.35 24.88 -7.56
C THR A 176 -7.04 23.73 -6.83
N ASN A 177 -7.84 22.93 -7.55
CA ASN A 177 -8.61 21.78 -7.02
C ASN A 177 -7.89 20.43 -7.13
N THR A 178 -6.64 20.41 -7.60
CA THR A 178 -5.73 19.25 -7.49
C THR A 178 -4.64 19.58 -6.46
N PHE A 179 -3.37 19.38 -6.78
CA PHE A 179 -2.26 19.60 -5.84
C PHE A 179 -1.76 21.06 -5.77
N GLY A 180 -2.28 21.98 -6.58
CA GLY A 180 -1.84 23.39 -6.57
C GLY A 180 -2.06 24.11 -5.24
N ALA A 181 -3.16 23.82 -4.54
CA ALA A 181 -3.37 24.32 -3.18
C ALA A 181 -2.33 23.73 -2.19
N ILE A 182 -2.03 22.44 -2.30
CA ILE A 182 -1.08 21.72 -1.46
C ILE A 182 0.35 22.21 -1.68
N TRP A 183 0.81 22.32 -2.93
CA TRP A 183 2.10 22.93 -3.28
C TRP A 183 2.22 24.39 -2.78
N THR A 184 1.11 25.12 -2.71
CA THR A 184 1.07 26.47 -2.11
C THR A 184 1.25 26.43 -0.58
N GLN A 185 0.75 25.39 0.11
CA GLN A 185 1.03 25.16 1.53
C GLN A 185 2.52 24.82 1.74
N VAL A 186 3.06 23.84 0.99
CA VAL A 186 4.48 23.45 1.03
C VAL A 186 5.39 24.67 0.86
N LEU A 187 5.19 25.45 -0.21
CA LEU A 187 5.98 26.64 -0.51
C LEU A 187 5.89 27.73 0.60
N ALA A 188 4.78 27.82 1.33
CA ALA A 188 4.63 28.77 2.43
C ALA A 188 5.42 28.38 3.70
N TYR A 189 5.49 27.09 4.01
CA TYR A 189 6.03 26.60 5.29
C TYR A 189 7.44 26.03 5.18
N ALA A 190 7.70 25.12 4.22
CA ALA A 190 8.96 24.37 4.04
C ALA A 190 10.23 25.23 4.00
N ASP A 191 11.35 24.75 4.56
CA ASP A 191 12.66 25.38 4.42
C ASP A 191 13.28 25.13 3.02
N VAL A 192 12.78 25.90 2.06
CA VAL A 192 13.20 25.85 0.65
C VAL A 192 14.68 26.19 0.40
N GLU A 193 15.39 26.74 1.39
CA GLU A 193 16.85 26.97 1.33
C GLU A 193 17.64 25.86 2.06
N GLY A 194 17.01 25.14 2.99
CA GLY A 194 17.52 23.96 3.70
C GLY A 194 17.17 22.62 3.06
N LEU A 195 16.99 21.59 3.91
CA LEU A 195 16.80 20.19 3.48
C LEU A 195 15.47 19.97 2.74
N ASP A 196 14.39 20.61 3.20
CA ASP A 196 13.08 20.57 2.55
C ASP A 196 13.17 20.97 1.07
N GLY A 197 13.94 22.03 0.77
CA GLY A 197 14.20 22.47 -0.60
C GLY A 197 14.91 21.43 -1.47
N GLU A 198 15.68 20.51 -0.89
CA GLU A 198 16.34 19.42 -1.62
C GLU A 198 15.36 18.28 -1.94
N TYR A 199 14.48 17.93 -1.00
CA TYR A 199 13.35 17.03 -1.27
C TYR A 199 12.41 17.58 -2.34
N ILE A 200 11.96 18.83 -2.21
CA ILE A 200 11.06 19.47 -3.19
C ILE A 200 11.69 19.50 -4.57
N CYS A 201 12.95 19.94 -4.68
CA CYS A 201 13.64 20.00 -5.97
C CYS A 201 13.88 18.60 -6.56
N HIS A 202 14.21 17.59 -5.75
CA HIS A 202 14.35 16.20 -6.21
C HIS A 202 13.01 15.60 -6.69
N SER A 203 11.92 15.87 -5.98
CA SER A 203 10.55 15.47 -6.34
C SER A 203 10.11 16.08 -7.68
N LEU A 204 10.32 17.38 -7.87
CA LEU A 204 10.03 18.07 -9.14
C LEU A 204 10.91 17.56 -10.29
N ASN A 205 12.19 17.28 -10.04
CA ASN A 205 13.00 16.50 -10.96
C ASN A 205 14.25 15.91 -10.29
N SER A 206 14.51 14.62 -10.49
CA SER A 206 15.72 13.95 -9.97
C SER A 206 17.04 14.50 -10.55
N LYS A 207 16.98 15.35 -11.57
CA LYS A 207 18.12 16.08 -12.17
C LYS A 207 18.31 17.49 -11.60
N TYR A 208 17.42 17.96 -10.72
CA TYR A 208 17.58 19.24 -10.02
C TYR A 208 18.42 19.06 -8.77
N CYS A 209 17.97 18.28 -7.78
CA CYS A 209 18.76 17.84 -6.64
C CYS A 209 18.93 16.31 -6.66
N SER A 210 20.06 15.83 -6.14
CA SER A 210 20.23 14.40 -5.82
C SER A 210 19.22 13.96 -4.76
N ALA A 211 18.89 12.68 -4.73
CA ALA A 211 18.04 12.12 -3.67
C ALA A 211 18.65 12.42 -2.28
N PRO A 212 17.90 13.05 -1.36
CA PRO A 212 18.33 13.23 0.02
C PRO A 212 18.62 11.89 0.70
N ARG A 213 19.49 11.93 1.72
CA ARG A 213 19.94 10.73 2.46
C ARG A 213 19.43 10.76 3.89
N THR A 214 19.34 9.58 4.49
CA THR A 214 19.08 9.40 5.92
C THR A 214 20.05 10.25 6.74
N SER A 215 19.48 11.07 7.62
CA SER A 215 20.20 11.94 8.55
C SER A 215 20.56 11.18 9.83
N PRO A 216 21.68 11.50 10.51
CA PRO A 216 22.03 10.83 11.78
C PRO A 216 20.99 11.08 12.87
N LEU A 217 20.46 10.01 13.46
CA LEU A 217 19.42 10.03 14.49
C LEU A 217 20.00 9.80 15.90
N ASP A 218 19.61 10.63 16.88
CA ASP A 218 19.96 10.46 18.29
C ASP A 218 18.86 9.68 19.03
N THR A 219 19.09 8.39 19.27
CA THR A 219 18.16 7.52 19.98
C THR A 219 18.33 7.53 21.51
N THR A 220 19.30 8.29 22.06
CA THR A 220 19.70 8.18 23.48
C THR A 220 18.63 8.55 24.51
N LYS A 221 17.59 9.27 24.09
CA LYS A 221 16.41 9.65 24.90
C LYS A 221 15.08 9.24 24.28
N LEU A 222 15.12 8.49 23.18
CA LEU A 222 13.95 8.14 22.38
C LEU A 222 13.03 7.15 23.12
N PHE A 223 13.63 6.19 23.83
CA PHE A 223 12.88 5.10 24.47
C PHE A 223 12.78 5.26 26.00
N PRO A 224 11.58 5.14 26.62
CA PRO A 224 11.40 5.24 28.06
C PRO A 224 12.20 4.21 28.87
N LYS A 225 12.50 3.05 28.28
CA LYS A 225 13.35 1.99 28.85
C LYS A 225 14.30 1.44 27.78
N PRO A 226 15.50 0.96 28.15
CA PRO A 226 16.37 0.22 27.24
C PRO A 226 15.78 -1.15 26.88
N LYS A 227 16.23 -1.73 25.76
CA LYS A 227 15.89 -3.10 25.36
C LYS A 227 16.31 -4.10 26.47
N PRO A 228 15.44 -5.02 26.92
CA PRO A 228 15.81 -6.03 27.92
C PRO A 228 16.99 -6.88 27.45
N THR A 229 17.95 -7.15 28.34
CA THR A 229 19.11 -8.02 28.05
C THR A 229 18.70 -9.44 27.69
N ASP A 230 17.65 -9.92 28.36
CA ASP A 230 17.10 -11.27 28.23
C ASP A 230 15.72 -11.17 27.56
N ALA A 231 15.61 -10.38 26.49
CA ALA A 231 14.41 -10.30 25.67
C ALA A 231 14.09 -11.68 25.08
N GLN A 232 12.95 -12.26 25.46
CA GLN A 232 12.50 -13.57 25.01
C GLN A 232 11.13 -13.46 24.35
N VAL A 233 10.94 -14.25 23.29
CA VAL A 233 9.62 -14.50 22.70
C VAL A 233 8.84 -15.41 23.65
N PRO A 234 7.52 -15.18 23.89
CA PRO A 234 6.68 -16.13 24.60
C PRO A 234 6.69 -17.51 23.94
N LYS A 235 6.36 -18.56 24.69
CA LYS A 235 6.23 -19.89 24.10
C LYS A 235 4.93 -20.02 23.33
N ALA A 236 5.00 -20.63 22.16
CA ALA A 236 3.84 -21.08 21.41
C ALA A 236 2.92 -21.96 22.29
N SER A 237 1.62 -21.77 22.09
CA SER A 237 0.53 -22.48 22.77
C SER A 237 0.28 -23.88 22.21
N GLY A 238 0.64 -24.12 20.94
CA GLY A 238 0.21 -25.29 20.17
C GLY A 238 -1.23 -25.16 19.63
N GLN A 239 -1.86 -24.00 19.78
CA GLN A 239 -3.21 -23.71 19.28
C GLN A 239 -3.13 -22.62 18.22
N ARG A 240 -3.31 -23.02 16.96
CA ARG A 240 -3.31 -22.13 15.78
C ARG A 240 -4.71 -21.60 15.49
N VAL A 241 -4.79 -20.38 14.96
CA VAL A 241 -6.01 -19.76 14.44
C VAL A 241 -5.81 -19.21 13.03
N LYS A 242 -6.90 -19.11 12.27
CA LYS A 242 -6.95 -18.62 10.89
C LYS A 242 -7.16 -17.10 10.86
N VAL A 243 -6.29 -16.37 10.16
CA VAL A 243 -6.32 -14.91 10.02
C VAL A 243 -6.22 -14.52 8.56
N LEU A 244 -7.19 -13.76 8.05
CA LEU A 244 -7.20 -13.27 6.66
C LEU A 244 -6.39 -11.98 6.54
N HIS A 245 -5.73 -11.79 5.39
CA HIS A 245 -5.11 -10.53 5.01
C HIS A 245 -5.60 -10.12 3.61
N LEU A 246 -6.13 -8.90 3.54
CA LEU A 246 -6.62 -8.22 2.34
C LEU A 246 -5.91 -6.87 2.22
N SER A 247 -5.71 -6.37 1.01
CA SER A 247 -5.04 -5.10 0.75
C SER A 247 -5.38 -4.59 -0.65
N ASP A 248 -5.24 -3.28 -0.86
CA ASP A 248 -5.26 -2.65 -2.18
C ASP A 248 -6.47 -3.12 -3.00
N PHE A 249 -7.66 -2.89 -2.43
CA PHE A 249 -8.93 -3.27 -3.04
C PHE A 249 -9.23 -2.43 -4.28
N HIS A 250 -9.00 -1.12 -4.19
CA HIS A 250 -9.25 -0.12 -5.24
C HIS A 250 -10.54 -0.39 -6.03
N LEU A 251 -11.68 -0.17 -5.38
CA LEU A 251 -12.99 -0.29 -6.03
C LEU A 251 -13.17 0.84 -7.04
N ASP A 252 -13.03 0.51 -8.32
CA ASP A 252 -13.48 1.39 -9.39
C ASP A 252 -15.00 1.32 -9.49
N ALA A 253 -15.67 2.18 -8.71
CA ALA A 253 -17.13 2.28 -8.72
C ALA A 253 -17.69 2.81 -10.08
N ARG A 254 -16.83 3.28 -10.99
CA ARG A 254 -17.15 3.85 -12.31
C ARG A 254 -16.65 2.97 -13.47
N TYR A 255 -16.30 1.71 -13.20
CA TYR A 255 -15.80 0.76 -14.19
C TYR A 255 -16.80 0.54 -15.35
N ALA A 256 -16.36 0.80 -16.57
CA ALA A 256 -17.17 0.71 -17.78
C ALA A 256 -16.91 -0.61 -18.53
N VAL A 257 -17.77 -1.62 -18.31
CA VAL A 257 -17.67 -2.92 -19.01
C VAL A 257 -17.75 -2.72 -20.53
N GLY A 258 -16.83 -3.33 -21.28
CA GLY A 258 -16.71 -3.21 -22.73
C GLY A 258 -15.86 -2.02 -23.24
N SER A 259 -15.48 -1.07 -22.37
CA SER A 259 -14.59 0.06 -22.71
C SER A 259 -13.14 -0.37 -22.98
N GLU A 260 -12.23 0.59 -23.20
CA GLU A 260 -10.81 0.29 -23.50
C GLU A 260 -10.04 -0.13 -22.24
N ALA A 261 -9.56 -1.37 -22.24
CA ALA A 261 -8.72 -1.97 -21.20
C ALA A 261 -7.22 -1.98 -21.56
N ASN A 262 -6.84 -1.41 -22.71
CA ASN A 262 -5.45 -1.15 -23.14
C ASN A 262 -5.30 0.31 -23.60
N CYS A 263 -5.64 1.25 -22.71
CA CYS A 263 -5.65 2.70 -22.97
C CYS A 263 -4.23 3.31 -22.99
N THR A 264 -4.10 4.60 -23.35
CA THR A 264 -2.79 5.28 -23.42
C THR A 264 -2.29 5.78 -22.06
N SER A 265 -3.21 6.25 -21.22
CA SER A 265 -2.95 6.90 -19.92
C SER A 265 -3.77 6.24 -18.83
N SER A 266 -3.22 6.02 -17.62
CA SER A 266 -4.03 5.48 -16.50
C SER A 266 -5.20 6.43 -16.17
N LEU A 267 -6.40 5.97 -15.80
CA LEU A 267 -6.84 4.59 -15.50
C LEU A 267 -7.68 4.01 -16.65
N CYS A 268 -7.39 2.78 -17.09
CA CYS A 268 -8.17 2.12 -18.17
C CYS A 268 -9.50 1.53 -17.65
N CYS A 269 -10.30 0.96 -18.56
CA CYS A 269 -11.65 0.43 -18.32
C CYS A 269 -12.70 1.50 -17.92
N ARG A 270 -12.54 2.72 -18.43
CA ARG A 270 -13.40 3.89 -18.16
C ARG A 270 -14.02 4.42 -19.46
N SER A 271 -15.15 5.14 -19.38
CA SER A 271 -15.86 5.64 -20.57
C SER A 271 -15.14 6.82 -21.25
N ASP A 272 -14.41 7.60 -20.46
CA ASP A 272 -13.75 8.86 -20.81
C ASP A 272 -12.29 8.67 -21.28
N ASN A 273 -11.81 7.42 -21.29
CA ASN A 273 -10.43 7.07 -21.59
C ASN A 273 -10.34 6.03 -22.73
N SER A 274 -9.30 6.10 -23.56
CA SER A 274 -9.15 5.26 -24.75
C SER A 274 -7.68 5.09 -25.16
N ASN A 275 -7.44 4.47 -26.32
CA ASN A 275 -6.11 4.36 -26.91
C ASN A 275 -5.97 5.31 -28.11
N ASP A 276 -4.90 6.10 -28.16
CA ASP A 276 -4.61 7.08 -29.22
C ASP A 276 -4.54 6.46 -30.63
N LEU A 277 -4.33 5.14 -30.71
CA LEU A 277 -4.29 4.40 -31.97
C LEU A 277 -5.69 4.00 -32.48
N SER A 278 -6.75 4.16 -31.66
CA SER A 278 -8.11 3.68 -31.92
C SER A 278 -9.18 4.47 -31.15
N GLU A 279 -9.31 5.77 -31.45
CA GLU A 279 -10.40 6.61 -30.90
C GLU A 279 -11.79 5.96 -31.13
N GLY A 280 -12.56 5.84 -30.05
CA GLY A 280 -13.95 5.37 -30.10
C GLY A 280 -14.18 3.88 -30.38
N ASN A 281 -13.12 3.05 -30.47
CA ASN A 281 -13.25 1.59 -30.56
C ASN A 281 -12.14 0.93 -29.72
N PRO A 282 -12.46 0.11 -28.70
CA PRO A 282 -11.44 -0.48 -27.83
C PRO A 282 -10.57 -1.50 -28.58
N LEU A 283 -9.25 -1.42 -28.39
CA LEU A 283 -8.27 -2.43 -28.80
C LEU A 283 -8.41 -3.70 -27.95
N LEU A 284 -8.75 -3.54 -26.66
CA LEU A 284 -9.10 -4.62 -25.75
C LEU A 284 -10.35 -4.23 -24.95
N SER A 285 -11.48 -4.88 -25.19
CA SER A 285 -12.69 -4.62 -24.40
C SER A 285 -12.54 -5.08 -22.94
N ALA A 286 -12.90 -4.20 -22.01
CA ALA A 286 -12.95 -4.45 -20.58
C ALA A 286 -13.92 -5.59 -20.23
N SER A 287 -13.42 -6.65 -19.57
CA SER A 287 -14.29 -7.70 -19.00
C SER A 287 -14.96 -7.18 -17.72
N ALA A 288 -16.15 -7.68 -17.38
CA ALA A 288 -16.85 -7.30 -16.14
C ALA A 288 -16.06 -7.65 -14.87
N TYR A 289 -15.08 -8.56 -14.96
CA TYR A 289 -14.25 -8.98 -13.84
C TYR A 289 -12.86 -8.31 -13.80
N GLY A 290 -12.60 -7.27 -14.61
CA GLY A 290 -11.35 -6.52 -14.58
C GLY A 290 -10.41 -6.80 -15.77
N SER A 291 -9.26 -6.11 -15.77
CA SER A 291 -8.15 -6.29 -16.72
C SER A 291 -6.85 -5.74 -16.12
N PHE A 292 -5.69 -6.16 -16.65
CA PHE A 292 -4.35 -5.82 -16.16
C PHE A 292 -4.03 -4.31 -16.00
N LEU A 293 -4.74 -3.40 -16.67
CA LEU A 293 -4.51 -1.95 -16.59
C LEU A 293 -5.69 -1.20 -15.94
N CYS A 294 -6.51 -1.92 -15.17
CA CYS A 294 -7.75 -1.42 -14.59
C CYS A 294 -7.89 -1.86 -13.14
N ASP A 295 -8.59 -1.04 -12.35
CA ASP A 295 -8.90 -1.33 -10.95
C ASP A 295 -10.06 -2.31 -10.79
N THR A 296 -10.40 -2.65 -9.55
CA THR A 296 -11.36 -3.71 -9.21
C THR A 296 -12.80 -3.27 -9.50
N PRO A 297 -13.51 -3.88 -10.49
CA PRO A 297 -14.95 -3.74 -10.58
C PRO A 297 -15.64 -4.52 -9.46
N TYR A 298 -16.90 -4.14 -9.17
CA TYR A 298 -17.72 -4.78 -8.15
C TYR A 298 -17.79 -6.31 -8.30
N ASP A 299 -17.96 -6.85 -9.51
CA ASP A 299 -18.03 -8.29 -9.76
C ASP A 299 -16.72 -9.04 -9.43
N LEU A 300 -15.54 -8.42 -9.59
CA LEU A 300 -14.27 -9.01 -9.16
C LEU A 300 -14.14 -8.98 -7.64
N GLY A 301 -14.40 -7.83 -7.02
CA GLY A 301 -14.27 -7.63 -5.58
C GLY A 301 -15.16 -8.60 -4.78
N LEU A 302 -16.40 -8.83 -5.24
CA LEU A 302 -17.27 -9.83 -4.63
C LEU A 302 -16.85 -11.27 -4.92
N ALA A 303 -16.32 -11.58 -6.11
CA ALA A 303 -15.82 -12.93 -6.39
C ALA A 303 -14.65 -13.30 -5.45
N ALA A 304 -13.75 -12.35 -5.16
CA ALA A 304 -12.68 -12.54 -4.18
C ALA A 304 -13.24 -12.76 -2.76
N LEU A 305 -14.17 -11.92 -2.30
CA LEU A 305 -14.80 -12.05 -0.97
C LEU A 305 -15.63 -13.33 -0.82
N GLN A 306 -16.24 -13.82 -1.90
CA GLN A 306 -16.93 -15.12 -1.93
C GLN A 306 -15.95 -16.29 -1.85
N ALA A 307 -14.77 -16.17 -2.46
CA ALA A 307 -13.74 -17.21 -2.47
C ALA A 307 -13.10 -17.45 -1.09
N VAL A 308 -13.03 -16.41 -0.24
CA VAL A 308 -12.44 -16.49 1.12
C VAL A 308 -13.00 -17.68 1.91
N GLY A 309 -14.32 -17.77 2.08
CA GLY A 309 -14.94 -18.77 2.96
C GLY A 309 -14.60 -20.23 2.60
N PRO A 310 -14.78 -20.65 1.33
CA PRO A 310 -14.40 -21.97 0.84
C PRO A 310 -12.88 -22.22 0.87
N LEU A 311 -12.07 -21.33 0.28
CA LEU A 311 -10.62 -21.55 0.12
C LEU A 311 -9.87 -21.59 1.45
N THR A 312 -10.31 -20.79 2.43
CA THR A 312 -9.70 -20.74 3.75
C THR A 312 -10.34 -21.70 4.75
N GLY A 313 -11.43 -22.38 4.37
CA GLY A 313 -12.21 -23.24 5.26
C GLY A 313 -12.72 -22.48 6.49
N THR A 314 -13.31 -21.29 6.28
CA THR A 314 -13.96 -20.46 7.31
C THR A 314 -15.39 -20.05 6.92
N GLY A 315 -16.08 -20.93 6.18
CA GLY A 315 -17.43 -20.69 5.67
C GLY A 315 -18.50 -20.64 6.78
N LYS A 316 -19.62 -19.97 6.50
CA LYS A 316 -20.76 -19.82 7.43
C LYS A 316 -21.55 -21.15 7.56
N GLY A 317 -20.98 -22.13 8.26
CA GLY A 317 -21.53 -23.48 8.45
C GLY A 317 -21.36 -24.05 9.87
N ASN A 318 -20.14 -24.06 10.40
CA ASN A 318 -19.84 -24.48 11.78
C ASN A 318 -19.32 -23.29 12.59
N HIS A 319 -19.48 -23.31 13.92
CA HIS A 319 -19.01 -22.23 14.80
C HIS A 319 -17.50 -22.23 15.06
N ASP A 320 -16.83 -23.38 14.85
CA ASP A 320 -15.39 -23.52 15.03
C ASP A 320 -14.59 -23.14 13.76
N ASP A 321 -15.25 -23.06 12.61
CA ASP A 321 -14.67 -22.76 11.29
C ASP A 321 -14.83 -21.26 10.94
N HIS A 322 -14.21 -20.37 11.71
CA HIS A 322 -14.29 -18.91 11.52
C HIS A 322 -12.90 -18.24 11.54
N LEU A 323 -12.80 -17.07 10.90
CA LEU A 323 -11.62 -16.21 11.01
C LEU A 323 -11.55 -15.61 12.42
N ALA A 324 -10.37 -15.69 13.04
CA ALA A 324 -10.13 -15.07 14.34
C ALA A 324 -10.14 -13.54 14.24
N TRP A 325 -9.59 -13.01 13.15
CA TRP A 325 -9.73 -11.63 12.67
C TRP A 325 -9.30 -11.53 11.20
N THR A 326 -9.57 -10.38 10.57
CA THR A 326 -9.02 -9.99 9.26
C THR A 326 -8.13 -8.76 9.44
N LEU A 327 -7.03 -8.69 8.71
CA LEU A 327 -6.26 -7.47 8.48
C LEU A 327 -6.65 -6.87 7.13
N TYR A 328 -6.80 -5.54 7.07
CA TYR A 328 -6.95 -4.79 5.82
C TYR A 328 -5.91 -3.67 5.74
N THR A 329 -5.01 -3.67 4.76
CA THR A 329 -3.86 -2.75 4.71
C THR A 329 -4.03 -1.53 3.78
N GLY A 330 -5.24 -0.96 3.75
CA GLY A 330 -5.54 0.31 3.08
C GLY A 330 -5.85 0.20 1.59
N ASP A 331 -6.10 1.34 0.96
CA ASP A 331 -6.36 1.54 -0.48
C ASP A 331 -7.65 0.87 -0.97
N LEU A 332 -8.75 1.47 -0.53
CA LEU A 332 -10.14 1.22 -0.88
C LEU A 332 -10.50 1.89 -2.21
N VAL A 333 -10.00 3.10 -2.48
CA VAL A 333 -10.40 3.97 -3.60
C VAL A 333 -9.56 3.73 -4.86
N SER A 334 -10.19 3.77 -6.04
CA SER A 334 -9.52 3.63 -7.34
C SER A 334 -8.51 4.75 -7.67
N HIS A 335 -7.64 4.46 -8.65
CA HIS A 335 -6.65 5.39 -9.20
C HIS A 335 -7.25 6.42 -10.16
N ASP A 336 -8.42 6.96 -9.81
CA ASP A 336 -9.08 8.06 -10.53
C ASP A 336 -8.15 9.29 -10.64
N PRO A 337 -8.20 10.06 -11.73
CA PRO A 337 -7.52 11.34 -11.82
C PRO A 337 -7.89 12.27 -10.65
N ALA A 338 -6.95 13.10 -10.17
CA ALA A 338 -7.16 13.98 -9.01
C ALA A 338 -8.31 15.01 -9.19
N SER A 339 -8.74 15.26 -10.42
CA SER A 339 -9.92 16.07 -10.77
C SER A 339 -11.26 15.32 -10.65
N GLN A 340 -11.25 13.98 -10.58
CA GLN A 340 -12.41 13.08 -10.51
C GLN A 340 -12.59 12.44 -9.13
N ILE A 341 -11.52 12.34 -8.33
CA ILE A 341 -11.59 12.00 -6.89
C ILE A 341 -12.28 13.15 -6.13
N SER A 342 -13.09 12.81 -5.13
CA SER A 342 -13.69 13.78 -4.20
C SER A 342 -13.99 13.11 -2.86
N LYS A 343 -14.19 13.88 -1.78
CA LYS A 343 -14.56 13.35 -0.46
C LYS A 343 -15.79 12.44 -0.52
N ALA A 344 -16.80 12.83 -1.30
CA ALA A 344 -18.00 12.03 -1.48
C ALA A 344 -17.70 10.64 -2.08
N LEU A 345 -16.76 10.54 -3.03
CA LEU A 345 -16.35 9.28 -3.65
C LEU A 345 -15.58 8.40 -2.66
N THR A 346 -14.63 8.97 -1.91
CA THR A 346 -13.90 8.27 -0.85
C THR A 346 -14.87 7.68 0.17
N GLN A 347 -15.78 8.50 0.70
CA GLN A 347 -16.77 8.07 1.70
C GLN A 347 -17.75 7.02 1.17
N TYR A 348 -18.19 7.14 -0.09
CA TYR A 348 -19.00 6.10 -0.75
C TYR A 348 -18.27 4.75 -0.79
N THR A 349 -17.00 4.77 -1.22
CA THR A 349 -16.20 3.56 -1.41
C THR A 349 -15.84 2.90 -0.08
N GLU A 350 -15.53 3.69 0.96
CA GLU A 350 -15.36 3.22 2.34
C GLU A 350 -16.62 2.51 2.85
N THR A 351 -17.78 3.19 2.80
CA THR A 351 -19.05 2.63 3.28
C THR A 351 -19.48 1.40 2.47
N SER A 352 -19.18 1.37 1.16
CA SER A 352 -19.42 0.22 0.29
C SER A 352 -18.55 -0.98 0.66
N ILE A 353 -17.22 -0.83 0.70
CA ILE A 353 -16.30 -1.95 0.95
C ILE A 353 -16.40 -2.47 2.39
N TYR A 354 -16.50 -1.60 3.40
CA TYR A 354 -16.66 -2.06 4.77
C TYR A 354 -18.02 -2.77 4.99
N GLY A 355 -19.08 -2.34 4.31
CA GLY A 355 -20.35 -3.07 4.24
C GLY A 355 -20.21 -4.46 3.58
N LEU A 356 -19.43 -4.57 2.50
CA LEU A 356 -19.13 -5.85 1.85
C LEU A 356 -18.28 -6.77 2.75
N PHE A 357 -17.26 -6.24 3.42
CA PHE A 357 -16.46 -6.99 4.38
C PHE A 357 -17.34 -7.54 5.52
N LYS A 358 -18.26 -6.72 6.05
CA LYS A 358 -19.26 -7.18 7.02
C LYS A 358 -20.16 -8.31 6.47
N HIS A 359 -20.61 -8.17 5.22
CA HIS A 359 -21.49 -9.14 4.59
C HIS A 359 -20.81 -10.50 4.40
N TYR A 360 -19.59 -10.53 3.88
CA TYR A 360 -18.93 -11.75 3.43
C TYR A 360 -18.03 -12.39 4.49
N LEU A 361 -17.25 -11.60 5.23
CA LEU A 361 -16.22 -12.13 6.14
C LEU A 361 -16.80 -12.62 7.48
N SER A 362 -15.91 -13.18 8.31
CA SER A 362 -16.17 -13.54 9.71
C SER A 362 -15.10 -12.90 10.62
N GLY A 363 -15.40 -12.79 11.91
CA GLY A 363 -14.55 -12.07 12.86
C GLY A 363 -14.58 -10.54 12.70
N PRO A 364 -13.75 -9.81 13.47
CA PRO A 364 -13.53 -8.38 13.28
C PRO A 364 -12.54 -8.11 12.12
N VAL A 365 -12.70 -6.97 11.46
CA VAL A 365 -11.72 -6.45 10.49
C VAL A 365 -10.94 -5.32 11.14
N PHE A 366 -9.61 -5.41 11.10
CA PHE A 366 -8.71 -4.35 11.54
C PHE A 366 -8.06 -3.73 10.31
N ALA A 367 -8.58 -2.55 9.92
CA ALA A 367 -8.10 -1.78 8.79
C ALA A 367 -7.01 -0.77 9.17
N ALA A 368 -6.01 -0.62 8.31
CA ALA A 368 -5.19 0.58 8.17
C ALA A 368 -5.79 1.48 7.07
N LEU A 369 -5.27 2.71 6.95
CA LEU A 369 -5.58 3.60 5.83
C LEU A 369 -4.46 3.52 4.79
N GLY A 370 -4.79 3.67 3.51
CA GLY A 370 -3.80 3.81 2.44
C GLY A 370 -3.85 5.18 1.76
N ASN A 371 -2.85 5.46 0.93
CA ASN A 371 -2.69 6.79 0.32
C ASN A 371 -3.82 7.16 -0.66
N HIS A 372 -4.49 6.21 -1.31
CA HIS A 372 -5.67 6.51 -2.15
C HIS A 372 -6.94 6.82 -1.33
N ASP A 373 -6.98 6.52 -0.04
CA ASP A 373 -8.14 6.73 0.83
C ASP A 373 -8.28 8.20 1.30
N THR A 374 -7.84 9.16 0.48
CA THR A 374 -7.86 10.61 0.79
C THR A 374 -8.32 11.42 -0.43
N SER A 375 -8.82 12.65 -0.19
CA SER A 375 -9.12 13.61 -1.26
C SER A 375 -8.46 14.97 -0.98
N PRO A 376 -7.53 15.44 -1.85
CA PRO A 376 -6.92 14.69 -2.97
C PRO A 376 -6.13 13.47 -2.48
N ALA A 377 -6.04 12.44 -3.33
CA ALA A 377 -5.29 11.22 -3.02
C ALA A 377 -3.80 11.52 -2.73
N ASN A 378 -3.21 10.69 -1.87
CA ASN A 378 -1.87 10.78 -1.30
C ASN A 378 -1.66 11.92 -0.31
N ILE A 379 -2.64 12.77 -0.05
CA ILE A 379 -2.45 13.96 0.78
C ILE A 379 -3.06 13.73 2.16
N ASP A 380 -2.18 13.69 3.15
CA ASP A 380 -2.50 13.77 4.57
C ASP A 380 -1.82 15.00 5.20
N SER A 381 -2.47 15.68 6.14
CA SER A 381 -2.00 16.94 6.72
C SER A 381 -1.52 16.80 8.18
N PRO A 382 -0.23 17.05 8.48
CA PRO A 382 0.22 17.05 9.87
C PRO A 382 -0.45 18.18 10.66
N HIS A 383 -1.05 17.84 11.81
CA HIS A 383 -1.65 18.76 12.79
C HIS A 383 -0.67 19.83 13.33
N THR A 384 0.63 19.72 13.05
CA THR A 384 1.62 20.78 13.29
C THR A 384 1.49 21.95 12.29
N LEU A 385 0.73 21.80 11.20
CA LEU A 385 0.31 22.90 10.33
C LEU A 385 -0.76 23.79 11.01
N PRO A 386 -0.73 25.11 10.80
CA PRO A 386 -1.50 26.04 11.62
C PRO A 386 -3.00 26.09 11.27
N GLY A 387 -3.84 25.74 12.26
CA GLY A 387 -5.30 25.84 12.16
C GLY A 387 -5.87 24.83 11.16
N ARG A 388 -6.89 25.25 10.39
CA ARG A 388 -7.60 24.36 9.43
C ARG A 388 -6.70 23.63 8.43
N LEU A 389 -5.45 24.05 8.23
CA LEU A 389 -4.49 23.32 7.37
C LEU A 389 -4.06 21.97 7.96
N GLY A 390 -3.95 21.86 9.29
CA GLY A 390 -3.64 20.60 9.97
C GLY A 390 -4.86 19.69 10.14
N GLU A 391 -6.06 20.23 9.96
CA GLU A 391 -7.36 19.56 10.18
C GLU A 391 -8.07 19.21 8.85
N GLN A 392 -7.43 19.45 7.69
CA GLN A 392 -8.12 19.41 6.39
C GLN A 392 -8.52 17.98 5.94
N GLN A 393 -7.95 16.95 6.57
CA GLN A 393 -8.31 15.53 6.44
C GLN A 393 -9.22 15.00 7.58
N SER A 394 -9.54 15.77 8.63
CA SER A 394 -10.27 15.25 9.81
C SER A 394 -11.65 14.67 9.51
N TRP A 395 -12.32 15.13 8.44
CA TRP A 395 -13.56 14.54 7.91
C TRP A 395 -13.45 13.04 7.64
N ASN A 396 -12.25 12.56 7.27
CA ASN A 396 -11.99 11.19 6.90
C ASN A 396 -11.89 10.30 8.14
N TYR A 397 -11.05 10.70 9.10
CA TYR A 397 -10.87 9.98 10.36
C TYR A 397 -12.17 9.93 11.17
N GLU A 398 -12.99 10.99 11.11
CA GLU A 398 -14.35 11.01 11.68
C GLU A 398 -15.28 9.97 11.06
N HIS A 399 -15.19 9.80 9.74
CA HIS A 399 -15.99 8.85 8.97
C HIS A 399 -15.55 7.39 9.19
N LEU A 400 -14.28 7.09 8.91
CA LEU A 400 -13.63 5.79 9.10
C LEU A 400 -13.85 5.22 10.50
N ALA A 401 -13.53 6.01 11.54
CA ALA A 401 -13.74 5.59 12.92
C ALA A 401 -15.24 5.46 13.27
N GLY A 402 -16.11 6.16 12.55
CA GLY A 402 -17.55 5.96 12.58
C GLY A 402 -17.95 4.58 12.07
N LEU A 403 -17.45 4.17 10.90
CA LEU A 403 -17.74 2.89 10.24
C LEU A 403 -17.15 1.69 11.01
N TRP A 404 -15.86 1.72 11.38
CA TRP A 404 -15.23 0.63 12.13
C TRP A 404 -15.92 0.36 13.49
N ARG A 405 -16.49 1.42 14.09
CA ARG A 405 -17.29 1.34 15.32
C ARG A 405 -18.72 0.87 15.06
N LEU A 406 -19.36 1.33 13.97
CA LEU A 406 -20.68 0.89 13.52
C LEU A 406 -20.69 -0.62 13.29
N GLU A 407 -19.64 -1.13 12.64
CA GLU A 407 -19.46 -2.56 12.39
C GLU A 407 -18.97 -3.35 13.61
N GLY A 408 -18.72 -2.69 14.74
CA GLY A 408 -18.36 -3.33 16.01
C GLY A 408 -16.98 -3.98 15.99
N TRP A 409 -16.09 -3.58 15.07
CA TRP A 409 -14.70 -4.06 15.03
C TRP A 409 -13.84 -3.37 16.09
N ILE A 410 -14.12 -2.09 16.36
CA ILE A 410 -13.45 -1.31 17.41
C ILE A 410 -14.44 -0.76 18.44
N SER A 411 -13.96 -0.53 19.67
CA SER A 411 -14.78 0.06 20.74
C SER A 411 -15.09 1.54 20.46
N ARG A 412 -16.09 2.10 21.15
CA ARG A 412 -16.36 3.55 21.07
C ARG A 412 -15.14 4.37 21.49
N GLU A 413 -14.44 3.97 22.55
CA GLU A 413 -13.27 4.69 23.04
C GLU A 413 -12.13 4.64 22.01
N THR A 414 -11.91 3.46 21.44
CA THR A 414 -10.97 3.23 20.34
C THR A 414 -11.29 4.13 19.12
N ALA A 415 -12.58 4.26 18.77
CA ALA A 415 -13.03 5.09 17.66
C ALA A 415 -12.94 6.59 17.94
N ASP A 416 -13.32 7.04 19.14
CA ASP A 416 -13.21 8.46 19.51
C ASP A 416 -11.72 8.91 19.64
N LYS A 417 -10.79 7.95 19.77
CA LYS A 417 -9.33 8.15 19.69
C LYS A 417 -8.82 8.23 18.25
N ALA A 418 -9.27 7.35 17.35
CA ALA A 418 -8.91 7.35 15.93
C ALA A 418 -9.13 8.71 15.24
N LYS A 419 -10.22 9.39 15.55
CA LYS A 419 -10.57 10.71 14.98
C LYS A 419 -9.52 11.79 15.24
N THR A 420 -8.89 11.75 16.42
CA THR A 420 -7.91 12.75 16.88
C THR A 420 -6.47 12.33 16.63
N HIS A 421 -6.28 11.17 16.02
CA HIS A 421 -5.00 10.53 15.77
C HIS A 421 -4.89 9.99 14.34
N TYR A 422 -5.55 10.66 13.38
CA TYR A 422 -5.41 10.44 11.94
C TYR A 422 -5.84 9.03 11.46
N GLY A 423 -6.86 8.48 12.12
CA GLY A 423 -7.27 7.08 12.04
C GLY A 423 -6.82 6.24 13.25
N GLY A 424 -5.92 6.78 14.08
CA GLY A 424 -5.28 6.20 15.26
C GLY A 424 -6.03 5.17 16.11
N TYR A 425 -5.79 3.86 15.94
CA TYR A 425 -6.25 2.91 16.97
C TYR A 425 -5.31 1.80 17.48
N SER A 426 -5.48 1.55 18.80
CA SER A 426 -5.12 0.30 19.49
C SER A 426 -6.34 -0.58 19.59
N VAL A 427 -6.17 -1.88 19.39
CA VAL A 427 -7.18 -2.84 19.81
C VAL A 427 -6.53 -4.12 20.31
N LYS A 428 -6.97 -4.58 21.49
CA LYS A 428 -6.59 -5.89 22.01
C LYS A 428 -7.61 -6.91 21.52
N THR A 429 -7.17 -7.92 20.78
CA THR A 429 -8.03 -9.01 20.32
C THR A 429 -8.49 -9.86 21.50
N HIS A 430 -9.53 -10.66 21.29
CA HIS A 430 -10.05 -11.57 22.33
C HIS A 430 -9.08 -12.71 22.69
N TYR A 431 -8.01 -12.93 21.89
CA TYR A 431 -6.89 -13.83 22.22
C TYR A 431 -5.79 -13.14 23.05
N GLY A 432 -5.80 -11.80 23.15
CA GLY A 432 -4.83 -11.04 23.94
C GLY A 432 -3.67 -10.43 23.16
N LEU A 433 -3.59 -10.64 21.85
CA LEU A 433 -2.74 -9.87 20.94
C LEU A 433 -3.17 -8.40 20.91
N ARG A 434 -2.23 -7.46 20.90
CA ARG A 434 -2.49 -6.05 20.56
C ARG A 434 -2.24 -5.81 19.07
N ILE A 435 -3.18 -5.17 18.40
CA ILE A 435 -3.07 -4.72 17.00
C ILE A 435 -3.01 -3.19 16.98
N ILE A 436 -2.16 -2.67 16.09
CA ILE A 436 -1.80 -1.27 15.88
C ILE A 436 -1.82 -1.03 14.34
N ALA A 437 -2.53 -0.03 13.79
CA ALA A 437 -2.97 -0.01 12.37
C ALA A 437 -2.94 1.36 11.60
N PHE A 438 -2.41 1.54 10.36
CA PHE A 438 -1.63 2.77 9.93
C PHE A 438 -2.04 3.96 8.96
N ASN A 439 -2.18 5.23 9.50
CA ASN A 439 -1.88 6.64 9.05
C ASN A 439 -1.98 7.76 10.21
N THR A 440 -1.48 9.01 10.16
CA THR A 440 -0.43 9.56 11.09
C THR A 440 -0.61 10.80 12.04
N GLY A 441 -0.88 10.67 13.37
CA GLY A 441 -0.33 11.62 14.40
C GLY A 441 -1.04 11.82 15.76
N MET A 442 -0.71 12.89 16.51
CA MET A 442 -1.19 13.20 17.88
C MET A 442 -1.52 14.71 18.12
N LEU A 443 -2.48 15.01 19.03
CA LEU A 443 -2.75 16.36 19.56
C LEU A 443 -2.15 16.61 20.97
N PRO A 444 -1.57 17.80 21.26
CA PRO A 444 -1.04 18.14 22.57
C PRO A 444 -2.15 18.48 23.58
N SER A 445 -2.49 17.52 24.45
CA SER A 445 -3.47 17.71 25.53
C SER A 445 -2.83 18.06 26.89
N SER A 446 -3.62 18.61 27.81
CA SER A 446 -3.12 19.24 29.05
C SER A 446 -2.84 18.23 30.19
N PRO A 447 -2.06 18.57 31.23
CA PRO A 447 -1.45 17.60 32.15
C PRO A 447 -2.38 17.01 33.24
N PHE A 448 -3.67 16.81 32.93
CA PHE A 448 -4.68 16.30 33.88
C PHE A 448 -5.77 15.45 33.20
N GLU A 449 -5.45 14.23 32.80
CA GLU A 449 -6.26 13.02 33.08
C GLU A 449 -5.46 11.75 32.81
N SER A 450 -5.91 10.59 33.30
CA SER A 450 -5.19 9.31 33.15
C SER A 450 -6.17 8.17 32.87
N ILE A 451 -6.43 7.93 31.58
CA ILE A 451 -7.26 6.84 31.05
C ILE A 451 -6.51 6.24 29.85
N HIS A 452 -6.46 4.91 29.76
CA HIS A 452 -5.38 4.18 29.06
C HIS A 452 -5.71 3.78 27.60
N VAL A 453 -4.70 3.24 26.90
CA VAL A 453 -4.79 2.56 25.59
C VAL A 453 -5.24 3.45 24.42
N LEU A 454 -4.25 3.97 23.69
CA LEU A 454 -4.37 4.78 22.47
C LEU A 454 -3.29 4.26 21.54
N SER A 455 -3.55 3.76 20.33
CA SER A 455 -2.46 3.31 19.44
C SER A 455 -2.70 3.67 18.00
N LEU A 456 -1.76 3.31 17.16
CA LEU A 456 -1.25 4.23 16.18
C LEU A 456 -1.64 3.90 14.80
N THR A 457 -1.68 4.97 14.04
CA THR A 457 -1.93 4.92 12.64
C THR A 457 -0.63 5.60 12.01
N LEU A 458 0.15 5.05 11.02
CA LEU A 458 1.54 5.45 10.62
C LEU A 458 1.98 5.73 9.12
N THR A 459 1.30 5.40 8.01
CA THR A 459 2.01 5.31 6.69
C THR A 459 2.00 6.50 5.70
N ASP A 460 1.06 7.45 5.73
CA ASP A 460 0.99 8.43 4.62
C ASP A 460 1.84 9.70 4.87
N LEU A 461 2.12 10.08 6.12
CA LEU A 461 3.10 11.14 6.43
C LEU A 461 4.58 10.70 6.39
N TRP A 462 4.89 9.53 5.81
CA TRP A 462 6.22 9.28 5.27
C TRP A 462 6.25 9.06 3.75
N TYR A 463 5.11 9.10 3.06
CA TYR A 463 5.07 8.76 1.64
C TYR A 463 5.55 9.92 0.76
N ARG A 464 6.43 9.66 -0.22
CA ARG A 464 7.03 10.71 -1.06
C ARG A 464 6.02 11.53 -1.88
N SER A 465 4.86 10.95 -2.17
CA SER A 465 3.78 11.62 -2.94
C SER A 465 2.87 12.45 -2.04
N ASN A 466 2.97 12.29 -0.71
CA ASN A 466 2.37 13.24 0.23
C ASN A 466 3.27 14.47 0.34
N PHE A 467 3.06 15.45 -0.54
CA PHE A 467 3.93 16.62 -0.63
C PHE A 467 4.01 17.46 0.66
N LEU A 468 3.04 17.33 1.58
CA LEU A 468 3.07 18.02 2.89
C LEU A 468 4.19 17.48 3.80
N THR A 469 4.68 16.26 3.57
CA THR A 469 5.85 15.68 4.26
C THR A 469 7.16 16.38 3.92
N PHE A 470 7.21 17.20 2.86
CA PHE A 470 8.35 18.05 2.53
C PHE A 470 8.46 19.30 3.41
N ILE A 471 7.67 19.42 4.49
CA ILE A 471 7.74 20.50 5.47
C ILE A 471 8.40 19.92 6.73
N ASN A 472 9.51 20.52 7.18
CA ASN A 472 10.25 20.11 8.39
C ASN A 472 10.91 18.71 8.28
N THR A 473 11.43 18.35 7.10
CA THR A 473 12.05 17.04 6.80
C THR A 473 13.28 16.68 7.66
N THR A 474 13.82 17.64 8.40
CA THR A 474 14.84 17.45 9.43
C THR A 474 14.34 16.74 10.68
N ASP A 475 13.02 16.72 10.91
CA ASP A 475 12.38 16.04 12.03
C ASP A 475 11.64 14.78 11.53
N PRO A 476 12.14 13.58 11.87
CA PRO A 476 11.54 12.32 11.44
C PRO A 476 10.17 12.03 12.06
N ASP A 477 9.71 12.82 13.05
CA ASP A 477 8.42 12.64 13.74
C ASP A 477 7.55 13.92 13.73
N THR A 478 7.49 14.61 12.59
CA THR A 478 6.76 15.90 12.41
C THR A 478 5.25 15.83 12.75
N SER A 479 4.65 14.64 12.88
CA SER A 479 3.25 14.43 13.33
C SER A 479 3.11 13.90 14.78
N GLY A 480 4.22 13.63 15.48
CA GLY A 480 4.24 13.09 16.85
C GLY A 480 3.83 11.62 16.97
N ILE A 481 3.83 10.90 15.84
CA ILE A 481 3.35 9.53 15.71
C ILE A 481 4.34 8.50 16.25
N PHE A 482 5.63 8.61 15.94
CA PHE A 482 6.64 7.66 16.39
C PHE A 482 6.86 7.74 17.90
N SER A 483 6.79 8.95 18.45
CA SER A 483 6.81 9.21 19.89
C SER A 483 5.72 8.41 20.62
N TRP A 484 4.51 8.45 20.10
CA TRP A 484 3.38 7.68 20.62
C TRP A 484 3.50 6.16 20.32
N MET A 485 4.22 5.76 19.25
CA MET A 485 4.50 4.34 18.95
C MET A 485 5.33 3.71 20.04
N ILE A 486 6.31 4.47 20.51
CA ILE A 486 7.15 4.10 21.63
C ILE A 486 6.32 4.00 22.92
N GLU A 487 5.34 4.87 23.15
CA GLU A 487 4.46 4.78 24.33
C GLU A 487 3.59 3.52 24.36
N GLU A 488 3.02 3.08 23.23
CA GLU A 488 2.21 1.85 23.19
C GLU A 488 3.04 0.58 23.17
N LEU A 489 4.15 0.55 22.44
CA LEU A 489 5.06 -0.58 22.49
C LEU A 489 5.68 -0.73 23.89
N GLN A 490 5.91 0.38 24.61
CA GLN A 490 6.33 0.35 26.00
C GLN A 490 5.20 -0.13 26.94
N GLN A 491 3.95 0.30 26.74
CA GLN A 491 2.81 -0.23 27.49
C GLN A 491 2.61 -1.74 27.24
N ALA A 492 2.79 -2.21 26.00
CA ALA A 492 2.72 -3.63 25.67
C ALA A 492 3.88 -4.41 26.29
N GLU A 493 5.11 -3.90 26.26
CA GLU A 493 6.27 -4.48 26.96
C GLU A 493 6.01 -4.61 28.47
N ASP A 494 5.50 -3.54 29.09
CA ASP A 494 5.19 -3.47 30.52
C ASP A 494 4.05 -4.42 30.93
N ALA A 495 3.11 -4.69 30.02
CA ALA A 495 2.01 -5.63 30.20
C ALA A 495 2.36 -7.08 29.83
N GLY A 496 3.54 -7.34 29.25
CA GLY A 496 3.93 -8.65 28.72
C GLY A 496 3.12 -9.08 27.48
N GLU A 497 2.61 -8.12 26.72
CA GLU A 497 1.77 -8.35 25.54
C GLU A 497 2.59 -8.53 24.25
N ARG A 498 1.98 -9.20 23.29
CA ARG A 498 2.48 -9.32 21.91
C ARG A 498 1.77 -8.31 21.02
N VAL A 499 2.47 -7.82 20.00
CA VAL A 499 2.02 -6.75 19.13
C VAL A 499 2.13 -7.14 17.66
N TRP A 500 1.08 -6.85 16.89
CA TRP A 500 1.06 -6.81 15.44
C TRP A 500 0.92 -5.35 14.96
N VAL A 501 1.63 -5.02 13.89
CA VAL A 501 1.91 -3.67 13.39
C VAL A 501 1.45 -3.64 11.92
N ILE A 502 0.33 -3.02 11.57
CA ILE A 502 -0.32 -3.16 10.24
C ILE A 502 -0.47 -1.81 9.52
N GLY A 503 -0.04 -1.68 8.27
CA GLY A 503 -0.13 -0.41 7.54
C GLY A 503 -0.19 -0.53 6.04
N HIS A 504 -0.09 0.60 5.35
CA HIS A 504 -0.11 0.63 3.90
C HIS A 504 1.31 0.76 3.30
N VAL A 505 1.84 1.98 3.15
CA VAL A 505 3.16 2.22 2.54
C VAL A 505 4.30 1.60 3.36
N LEU A 506 5.01 0.63 2.78
CA LEU A 506 6.20 0.00 3.37
C LEU A 506 7.33 0.98 3.74
N SER A 507 8.18 0.58 4.69
CA SER A 507 9.35 1.37 5.12
C SER A 507 10.64 1.12 4.33
N GLY A 508 10.73 0.02 3.56
CA GLY A 508 11.98 -0.47 2.97
C GLY A 508 11.85 -1.00 1.54
N TRP A 509 12.10 -2.30 1.35
CA TRP A 509 12.23 -2.97 0.04
C TRP A 509 13.36 -2.34 -0.82
N ASP A 510 13.04 -1.68 -1.92
CA ASP A 510 14.00 -0.93 -2.74
C ASP A 510 14.30 0.48 -2.20
N GLY A 511 13.54 0.93 -1.19
CA GLY A 511 13.68 2.24 -0.56
C GLY A 511 13.11 3.39 -1.38
N THR A 512 12.30 3.14 -2.42
CA THR A 512 11.86 4.21 -3.33
C THR A 512 10.60 4.95 -2.89
N ASN A 513 9.67 4.30 -2.17
CA ASN A 513 8.34 4.87 -1.87
C ASN A 513 8.31 5.89 -0.70
N PRO A 514 8.87 5.60 0.50
CA PRO A 514 8.83 6.52 1.63
C PRO A 514 10.06 7.45 1.72
N LEU A 515 10.00 8.45 2.61
CA LEU A 515 11.13 9.32 2.95
C LEU A 515 12.16 8.61 3.87
N PRO A 516 13.48 8.89 3.74
CA PRO A 516 14.50 8.16 4.47
C PRO A 516 14.57 8.44 5.97
N ASN A 517 14.28 9.67 6.41
CA ASN A 517 14.39 10.04 7.83
C ASN A 517 13.33 9.33 8.71
N PRO A 518 12.02 9.35 8.37
CA PRO A 518 11.00 8.57 9.10
C PRO A 518 11.26 7.05 9.15
N THR A 519 11.76 6.46 8.06
CA THR A 519 11.96 5.00 8.00
C THR A 519 13.14 4.51 8.82
N ASP A 520 14.18 5.33 9.04
CA ASP A 520 15.25 5.03 10.00
C ASP A 520 14.71 5.04 11.44
N LEU A 521 13.93 6.07 11.81
CA LEU A 521 13.30 6.15 13.14
C LEU A 521 12.40 4.93 13.43
N PHE A 522 11.55 4.54 12.47
CA PHE A 522 10.78 3.31 12.60
C PHE A 522 11.65 2.06 12.73
N TYR A 523 12.75 1.95 11.98
CA TYR A 523 13.67 0.82 12.11
C TYR A 523 14.30 0.76 13.52
N GLN A 524 14.68 1.91 14.12
CA GLN A 524 15.15 1.96 15.52
C GLN A 524 14.06 1.46 16.51
N ILE A 525 12.79 1.83 16.28
CA ILE A 525 11.66 1.41 17.11
C ILE A 525 11.40 -0.10 16.97
N VAL A 526 11.44 -0.61 15.74
CA VAL A 526 11.33 -2.04 15.46
C VAL A 526 12.48 -2.81 16.11
N ASP A 527 13.73 -2.35 16.00
CA ASP A 527 14.87 -2.96 16.69
C ASP A 527 14.64 -2.94 18.21
N ARG A 528 14.27 -1.80 18.80
CA ARG A 528 14.03 -1.68 20.25
C ARG A 528 13.02 -2.70 20.78
N TYR A 529 11.92 -2.94 20.08
CA TYR A 529 10.78 -3.73 20.60
C TYR A 529 10.65 -5.14 19.98
N SER A 530 11.55 -5.54 19.08
CA SER A 530 11.62 -6.89 18.50
C SER A 530 12.79 -7.71 19.09
N PRO A 531 12.67 -9.05 19.23
CA PRO A 531 11.57 -9.88 18.76
C PRO A 531 10.49 -10.14 19.83
N HIS A 532 10.60 -9.54 21.03
CA HIS A 532 9.84 -9.94 22.22
C HIS A 532 8.45 -9.31 22.30
N VAL A 533 8.26 -8.05 21.90
CA VAL A 533 6.95 -7.39 21.84
C VAL A 533 6.34 -7.52 20.44
N ILE A 534 7.01 -6.97 19.42
CA ILE A 534 6.55 -7.04 18.03
C ILE A 534 6.75 -8.47 17.51
N ALA A 535 5.68 -9.10 17.05
CA ALA A 535 5.71 -10.44 16.44
C ALA A 535 5.80 -10.38 14.91
N ASN A 536 4.96 -9.54 14.28
CA ASN A 536 4.91 -9.37 12.82
C ASN A 536 4.56 -7.92 12.47
N ILE A 537 5.02 -7.49 11.30
CA ILE A 537 4.72 -6.20 10.67
C ILE A 537 4.04 -6.49 9.32
N PHE A 538 3.06 -5.69 8.92
CA PHE A 538 2.24 -5.89 7.72
C PHE A 538 2.09 -4.57 6.93
N PHE A 539 2.11 -4.66 5.61
CA PHE A 539 2.06 -3.55 4.65
C PHE A 539 1.26 -3.93 3.40
N GLY A 540 0.89 -2.94 2.57
CA GLY A 540 0.29 -3.10 1.24
C GLY A 540 1.08 -2.34 0.18
N HIS A 541 0.42 -1.48 -0.59
CA HIS A 541 0.97 -0.39 -1.42
C HIS A 541 1.72 -0.80 -2.70
N THR A 542 2.50 -1.88 -2.71
CA THR A 542 3.18 -2.32 -3.94
C THR A 542 2.33 -3.26 -4.78
N HIS A 543 1.16 -3.67 -4.29
CA HIS A 543 0.22 -4.61 -4.92
C HIS A 543 0.81 -6.04 -5.15
N GLU A 544 2.08 -6.22 -4.82
CA GLU A 544 2.93 -7.35 -5.15
C GLU A 544 3.22 -8.19 -3.93
N ASP A 545 3.55 -9.47 -4.14
CA ASP A 545 3.84 -10.37 -3.04
C ASP A 545 5.31 -10.25 -2.59
N GLN A 546 5.53 -9.51 -1.52
CA GLN A 546 6.87 -9.10 -1.07
C GLN A 546 7.03 -9.29 0.44
N PHE A 547 8.28 -9.33 0.92
CA PHE A 547 8.59 -9.26 2.33
C PHE A 547 9.94 -8.58 2.56
N MET A 548 10.16 -8.06 3.76
CA MET A 548 11.44 -7.47 4.16
C MET A 548 11.77 -7.81 5.62
N ILE A 549 13.06 -7.98 5.90
CA ILE A 549 13.56 -8.40 7.22
C ILE A 549 14.15 -7.19 7.97
N TYR A 550 13.78 -7.05 9.25
CA TYR A 550 14.40 -6.12 10.19
C TYR A 550 15.44 -6.86 11.04
N TYR A 551 16.59 -6.23 11.28
CA TYR A 551 17.74 -6.81 11.98
C TYR A 551 18.23 -5.92 13.13
N ALA A 552 18.86 -6.51 14.13
CA ALA A 552 19.47 -5.80 15.25
C ALA A 552 20.61 -4.86 14.83
N ASN A 553 20.78 -3.77 15.58
CA ASN A 553 21.76 -2.70 15.35
C ASN A 553 21.51 -1.96 14.02
N ASN A 554 20.25 -1.59 13.76
CA ASN A 554 19.80 -0.87 12.55
C ASN A 554 20.32 -1.49 11.23
N GLY A 555 20.25 -2.82 11.08
CA GLY A 555 20.66 -3.51 9.86
C GLY A 555 22.16 -3.56 9.57
N THR A 556 23.02 -3.09 10.48
CA THR A 556 24.50 -3.05 10.26
C THR A 556 25.16 -4.42 10.19
N VAL A 557 24.50 -5.45 10.73
CA VAL A 557 24.84 -6.88 10.53
C VAL A 557 23.55 -7.58 10.15
N GLN A 558 23.56 -8.29 9.01
CA GLN A 558 22.42 -9.05 8.50
C GLN A 558 22.76 -10.54 8.56
N SER A 559 22.24 -11.24 9.57
CA SER A 559 22.47 -12.67 9.81
C SER A 559 21.23 -13.33 10.44
N ALA A 560 21.20 -14.66 10.44
CA ALA A 560 20.18 -15.45 11.13
C ALA A 560 20.05 -15.08 12.63
N ASP A 561 21.17 -14.79 13.31
CA ASP A 561 21.24 -14.41 14.73
C ASP A 561 20.79 -12.97 15.01
N THR A 562 20.80 -12.10 14.00
CA THR A 562 20.42 -10.68 14.13
C THR A 562 19.04 -10.38 13.57
N ALA A 563 18.40 -11.31 12.85
CA ALA A 563 17.06 -11.16 12.31
C ALA A 563 16.02 -11.07 13.45
N LEU A 564 15.16 -10.03 13.43
CA LEU A 564 14.27 -9.69 14.54
C LEU A 564 12.78 -9.89 14.23
N THR A 565 12.29 -9.34 13.13
CA THR A 565 10.88 -9.46 12.71
C THR A 565 10.74 -9.30 11.18
N THR A 566 9.60 -9.74 10.66
CA THR A 566 9.27 -9.72 9.23
C THR A 566 8.24 -8.62 8.97
N GLY A 567 8.52 -7.76 7.99
CA GLY A 567 7.53 -6.93 7.30
C GLY A 567 6.96 -7.71 6.12
N TRP A 568 5.73 -8.19 6.25
CA TRP A 568 4.97 -8.84 5.18
C TRP A 568 4.31 -7.76 4.34
N ILE A 569 4.50 -7.78 3.03
CA ILE A 569 3.88 -6.83 2.10
C ILE A 569 2.84 -7.61 1.29
N MET A 570 1.60 -7.16 1.36
CA MET A 570 0.43 -7.90 0.94
C MET A 570 0.13 -7.65 -0.54
N PRO A 571 -0.01 -8.70 -1.37
CA PRO A 571 -0.43 -8.50 -2.74
C PRO A 571 -1.90 -8.06 -2.84
N SER A 572 -2.19 -7.20 -3.82
CA SER A 572 -3.49 -6.58 -4.05
C SER A 572 -4.63 -7.52 -4.44
N ILE A 573 -5.86 -7.05 -4.21
CA ILE A 573 -7.04 -7.50 -4.95
C ILE A 573 -7.07 -6.86 -6.36
N THR A 574 -6.68 -5.59 -6.51
CA THR A 574 -6.63 -4.93 -7.84
C THR A 574 -5.67 -5.63 -8.81
N PRO A 575 -6.07 -5.87 -10.09
CA PRO A 575 -5.15 -6.27 -11.16
C PRO A 575 -4.12 -5.20 -11.56
N LEU A 576 -4.37 -3.93 -11.19
CA LEU A 576 -3.52 -2.81 -11.55
C LEU A 576 -2.16 -2.89 -10.83
N THR A 577 -1.01 -2.66 -11.46
CA THR A 577 -0.73 -2.68 -12.90
C THR A 577 -0.09 -4.02 -13.28
N ASN A 578 -0.60 -4.69 -14.32
CA ASN A 578 -0.03 -5.92 -14.85
C ASN A 578 0.02 -7.11 -13.86
N LEU A 579 -0.82 -7.14 -12.84
CA LEU A 579 -0.90 -8.23 -11.86
C LEU A 579 -2.16 -9.09 -12.06
N ASN A 580 -2.14 -10.29 -11.48
CA ASN A 580 -3.37 -11.03 -11.23
C ASN A 580 -4.14 -10.42 -10.03
N SER A 581 -5.29 -10.95 -9.64
CA SER A 581 -5.97 -10.61 -8.37
C SER A 581 -5.61 -11.63 -7.29
N GLY A 582 -5.53 -11.29 -5.99
CA GLY A 582 -5.24 -12.28 -4.95
C GLY A 582 -5.37 -11.82 -3.49
N PHE A 583 -5.24 -12.77 -2.57
CA PHE A 583 -5.29 -12.55 -1.11
C PHE A 583 -4.54 -13.64 -0.33
N ARG A 584 -4.45 -13.51 1.01
CA ARG A 584 -3.67 -14.42 1.87
C ARG A 584 -4.39 -14.85 3.13
N LEU A 585 -4.17 -16.10 3.53
CA LEU A 585 -4.50 -16.62 4.85
C LEU A 585 -3.23 -16.94 5.63
N TYR A 586 -3.20 -16.55 6.90
CA TYR A 586 -2.20 -16.97 7.87
C TYR A 586 -2.76 -18.00 8.86
N GLU A 587 -1.95 -18.99 9.22
CA GLU A 587 -2.09 -19.70 10.49
C GLU A 587 -1.21 -19.03 11.55
N VAL A 588 -1.77 -18.74 12.72
CA VAL A 588 -1.12 -17.97 13.79
C VAL A 588 -1.24 -18.70 15.11
N ASP A 589 -0.15 -18.92 15.85
CA ASP A 589 -0.24 -19.51 17.19
C ASP A 589 -0.73 -18.48 18.23
N THR A 590 -1.68 -18.87 19.08
CA THR A 590 -2.35 -17.97 20.05
C THR A 590 -1.56 -17.68 21.34
N GLY A 591 -0.35 -18.20 21.48
CA GLY A 591 0.56 -17.95 22.60
C GLY A 591 1.71 -17.00 22.25
N ASP A 592 2.35 -17.19 21.09
CA ASP A 592 3.45 -16.34 20.64
C ASP A 592 3.07 -15.35 19.51
N PHE A 593 1.91 -15.51 18.88
CA PHE A 593 1.41 -14.71 17.76
C PHE A 593 2.38 -14.58 16.59
N ASN A 594 3.25 -15.57 16.40
CA ASN A 594 4.02 -15.73 15.17
C ASN A 594 3.17 -16.43 14.10
N ILE A 595 3.52 -16.23 12.84
CA ILE A 595 2.89 -16.91 11.71
C ILE A 595 3.54 -18.30 11.56
N TYR A 596 2.72 -19.33 11.47
CA TYR A 596 3.12 -20.72 11.31
C TYR A 596 2.86 -21.26 9.91
N GLU A 597 1.88 -20.72 9.18
CA GLU A 597 1.74 -20.93 7.74
C GLU A 597 1.19 -19.70 7.04
N ALA A 598 1.52 -19.53 5.76
CA ALA A 598 1.00 -18.46 4.91
C ALA A 598 0.60 -19.04 3.54
N TYR A 599 -0.70 -19.12 3.30
CA TYR A 599 -1.31 -19.60 2.05
C TYR A 599 -1.73 -18.42 1.19
N THR A 600 -1.22 -18.36 -0.04
CA THR A 600 -1.56 -17.32 -1.01
C THR A 600 -2.59 -17.85 -2.00
N PHE A 601 -3.60 -17.05 -2.33
CA PHE A 601 -4.63 -17.37 -3.32
C PHE A 601 -4.65 -16.31 -4.41
N TYR A 602 -4.84 -16.71 -5.66
CA TYR A 602 -4.86 -15.82 -6.81
C TYR A 602 -5.97 -16.17 -7.80
N SER A 603 -6.26 -15.24 -8.71
CA SER A 603 -7.13 -15.46 -9.86
C SER A 603 -6.50 -14.91 -11.14
N ASN A 604 -6.50 -15.73 -12.18
CA ASN A 604 -5.80 -15.47 -13.44
C ASN A 604 -6.56 -14.47 -14.33
N VAL A 605 -6.15 -13.20 -14.28
CA VAL A 605 -6.72 -12.08 -15.06
C VAL A 605 -6.64 -12.32 -16.57
N SER A 606 -5.69 -13.16 -17.02
CA SER A 606 -5.56 -13.59 -18.42
C SER A 606 -6.80 -14.33 -18.96
N GLU A 607 -7.61 -14.94 -18.09
CA GLU A 607 -8.82 -15.67 -18.47
C GLU A 607 -10.07 -14.78 -18.53
N TYR A 608 -10.04 -13.60 -17.90
CA TYR A 608 -11.23 -12.77 -17.69
C TYR A 608 -11.96 -12.35 -18.98
N PRO A 609 -11.28 -12.10 -20.12
CA PRO A 609 -11.96 -11.83 -21.40
C PRO A 609 -12.76 -13.00 -21.99
N ALA A 610 -12.67 -14.21 -21.42
CA ALA A 610 -13.39 -15.41 -21.88
C ALA A 610 -14.49 -15.88 -20.90
N LEU A 611 -14.84 -15.09 -19.88
CA LEU A 611 -15.78 -15.46 -18.82
C LEU A 611 -17.24 -15.10 -19.16
N GLU A 612 -17.87 -15.86 -20.07
CA GLU A 612 -19.26 -15.63 -20.47
C GLU A 612 -20.32 -16.25 -19.53
N HIS A 613 -20.03 -17.39 -18.90
CA HIS A 613 -21.02 -18.24 -18.20
C HIS A 613 -20.59 -18.70 -16.79
N LYS A 614 -19.46 -18.17 -16.30
CA LYS A 614 -18.96 -18.33 -14.93
C LYS A 614 -18.29 -17.01 -14.50
N GLY A 615 -18.12 -16.81 -13.20
CA GLY A 615 -17.20 -15.80 -12.68
C GLY A 615 -15.74 -16.28 -12.73
N PRO A 616 -14.81 -15.46 -12.21
CA PRO A 616 -13.40 -15.84 -12.11
C PRO A 616 -13.20 -17.02 -11.14
N SER A 617 -12.11 -17.74 -11.33
CA SER A 617 -11.67 -18.82 -10.45
C SER A 617 -10.56 -18.32 -9.54
N PHE A 618 -10.74 -18.38 -8.24
CA PHE A 618 -9.66 -18.18 -7.26
C PHE A 618 -9.12 -19.55 -6.85
N GLU A 619 -7.80 -19.72 -6.83
CA GLU A 619 -7.15 -20.96 -6.47
C GLU A 619 -5.88 -20.72 -5.64
N ILE A 620 -5.40 -21.76 -4.94
CA ILE A 620 -4.15 -21.65 -4.17
C ILE A 620 -2.97 -21.42 -5.12
N GLU A 621 -2.23 -20.35 -4.87
CA GLU A 621 -1.00 -20.03 -5.60
C GLU A 621 0.17 -20.85 -5.04
N TYR A 622 0.38 -20.77 -3.72
CA TYR A 622 1.39 -21.52 -3.00
C TYR A 622 1.14 -21.54 -1.47
N SER A 623 1.77 -22.51 -0.82
CA SER A 623 1.99 -22.57 0.63
C SER A 623 3.43 -22.14 0.90
N THR A 624 3.64 -21.21 1.84
CA THR A 624 4.96 -20.57 2.04
C THR A 624 6.00 -21.56 2.55
N ARG A 625 5.61 -22.49 3.43
CA ARG A 625 6.48 -23.58 3.87
C ARG A 625 6.79 -24.59 2.78
N ASP A 626 5.83 -24.94 1.93
CA ASP A 626 6.08 -25.86 0.82
C ASP A 626 6.99 -25.25 -0.24
N ALA A 627 6.90 -23.93 -0.47
CA ALA A 627 7.74 -23.20 -1.41
C ALA A 627 9.19 -23.00 -0.91
N TYR A 628 9.39 -22.70 0.38
CA TYR A 628 10.70 -22.23 0.87
C TYR A 628 11.27 -23.00 2.08
N GLY A 629 10.47 -23.82 2.78
CA GLY A 629 10.86 -24.53 4.01
C GLY A 629 12.06 -25.47 3.84
N LEU A 630 12.09 -26.23 2.74
CA LEU A 630 13.21 -27.12 2.41
C LEU A 630 14.51 -26.33 2.14
N ALA A 631 14.41 -25.18 1.47
CA ALA A 631 15.55 -24.33 1.13
C ALA A 631 16.14 -23.61 2.36
N ALA A 632 15.31 -23.32 3.37
CA ALA A 632 15.73 -22.72 4.63
C ALA A 632 16.22 -23.74 5.69
N GLU A 633 16.23 -25.04 5.38
CA GLU A 633 16.46 -26.14 6.34
C GLU A 633 15.63 -25.94 7.62
N TRP A 634 14.31 -25.76 7.46
CA TRP A 634 13.39 -25.30 8.50
C TRP A 634 12.50 -26.42 9.06
N ASP A 635 12.29 -26.43 10.39
CA ASP A 635 11.44 -27.43 11.05
C ASP A 635 9.95 -27.23 10.72
N GLU A 636 9.22 -28.34 10.55
CA GLU A 636 7.77 -28.36 10.23
C GLU A 636 6.93 -27.59 11.26
N ASP A 637 7.33 -27.64 12.54
CA ASP A 637 6.67 -26.95 13.67
C ASP A 637 7.38 -25.64 14.11
N ALA A 638 8.28 -25.07 13.29
CA ALA A 638 8.88 -23.76 13.56
C ALA A 638 8.15 -22.62 12.81
N PRO A 639 7.98 -21.43 13.44
CA PRO A 639 7.29 -20.30 12.81
C PRO A 639 8.06 -19.71 11.62
N LEU A 640 7.35 -19.10 10.68
CA LEU A 640 7.86 -18.42 9.48
C LEU A 640 8.41 -17.02 9.80
N ASN A 641 9.33 -16.97 10.76
CA ASN A 641 9.84 -15.73 11.36
C ASN A 641 10.98 -15.07 10.54
N ALA A 642 11.58 -14.02 11.09
CA ALA A 642 12.68 -13.30 10.44
C ALA A 642 13.92 -14.18 10.15
N THR A 643 14.22 -15.15 11.02
CA THR A 643 15.33 -16.09 10.86
C THR A 643 15.05 -17.11 9.76
N PHE A 644 13.80 -17.59 9.62
CA PHE A 644 13.36 -18.39 8.47
C PHE A 644 13.63 -17.63 7.17
N TRP A 645 13.08 -16.42 7.05
CA TRP A 645 13.22 -15.60 5.84
C TRP A 645 14.68 -15.22 5.56
N HIS A 646 15.52 -15.01 6.60
CA HIS A 646 16.95 -14.82 6.39
C HIS A 646 17.58 -16.05 5.73
N ARG A 647 17.31 -17.27 6.22
CA ARG A 647 17.83 -18.50 5.59
C ARG A 647 17.30 -18.71 4.18
N VAL A 648 16.04 -18.35 3.89
CA VAL A 648 15.51 -18.32 2.51
C VAL A 648 16.38 -17.41 1.63
N THR A 649 16.71 -16.20 2.10
CA THR A 649 17.62 -15.31 1.35
C THR A 649 19.05 -15.86 1.22
N GLU A 650 19.57 -16.58 2.22
CA GLU A 650 20.88 -17.27 2.11
C GLU A 650 20.86 -18.44 1.12
N ALA A 651 19.72 -19.10 0.91
CA ALA A 651 19.55 -20.10 -0.14
C ALA A 651 19.45 -19.43 -1.52
N MET A 652 18.69 -18.33 -1.62
CA MET A 652 18.56 -17.51 -2.83
C MET A 652 19.88 -16.86 -3.31
N GLU A 653 20.86 -16.65 -2.44
CA GLU A 653 22.23 -16.24 -2.83
C GLU A 653 23.00 -17.36 -3.56
N LYS A 654 22.58 -18.62 -3.38
CA LYS A 654 23.20 -19.81 -3.96
C LYS A 654 22.40 -20.36 -5.15
N ASP A 655 21.09 -20.10 -5.16
CA ASP A 655 20.13 -20.60 -6.16
C ASP A 655 19.34 -19.44 -6.83
N LEU A 656 19.47 -19.34 -8.15
CA LEU A 656 18.77 -18.36 -8.99
C LEU A 656 17.33 -18.78 -9.31
N ASP A 657 17.05 -20.09 -9.32
CA ASP A 657 15.72 -20.60 -9.65
C ASP A 657 14.76 -20.34 -8.48
N LEU A 658 15.25 -20.38 -7.23
CA LEU A 658 14.50 -19.98 -6.03
C LEU A 658 14.12 -18.49 -6.04
N VAL A 659 15.00 -17.59 -6.52
CA VAL A 659 14.64 -16.17 -6.73
C VAL A 659 13.69 -16.01 -7.92
N SER A 660 13.83 -16.83 -8.96
CA SER A 660 12.91 -16.82 -10.11
C SER A 660 11.50 -17.28 -9.72
N GLN A 661 11.39 -18.23 -8.79
CA GLN A 661 10.14 -18.66 -8.17
C GLN A 661 9.52 -17.54 -7.33
N HIS A 662 10.27 -16.95 -6.39
CA HIS A 662 9.79 -15.80 -5.60
C HIS A 662 9.32 -14.64 -6.49
N ASN A 663 10.08 -14.30 -7.54
CA ASN A 663 9.70 -13.28 -8.52
C ASN A 663 8.44 -13.64 -9.32
N THR A 664 8.07 -14.92 -9.41
CA THR A 664 6.82 -15.35 -10.05
C THR A 664 5.64 -15.14 -9.11
N TYR A 665 5.78 -15.48 -7.83
CA TYR A 665 4.78 -15.21 -6.79
C TYR A 665 4.62 -13.71 -6.51
N GLN A 666 5.70 -12.93 -6.58
CA GLN A 666 5.70 -11.47 -6.49
C GLN A 666 4.68 -10.84 -7.46
N GLY A 667 4.50 -11.44 -8.64
CA GLY A 667 3.52 -11.03 -9.66
C GLY A 667 2.15 -11.72 -9.58
N LYS A 668 1.87 -12.50 -8.53
CA LYS A 668 0.72 -13.42 -8.42
C LYS A 668 0.59 -14.37 -9.63
N GLN A 669 1.71 -14.92 -10.10
CA GLN A 669 1.88 -15.64 -11.39
C GLN A 669 1.49 -14.88 -12.67
N SER A 670 1.42 -13.54 -12.66
CA SER A 670 1.03 -12.76 -13.84
C SER A 670 1.95 -13.02 -15.05
N ILE A 671 1.34 -13.30 -16.20
CA ILE A 671 2.04 -13.47 -17.49
C ILE A 671 2.74 -12.20 -17.98
N ARG A 672 2.47 -11.05 -17.34
CA ARG A 672 3.06 -9.74 -17.67
C ARG A 672 4.36 -9.48 -16.92
N SER A 673 4.63 -10.19 -15.83
CA SER A 673 5.79 -9.94 -14.97
C SER A 673 7.13 -10.24 -15.67
N PRO A 674 8.15 -9.38 -15.51
CA PRO A 674 9.50 -9.66 -16.00
C PRO A 674 10.12 -10.83 -15.24
N LYS A 675 11.06 -11.55 -15.88
CA LYS A 675 11.71 -12.73 -15.29
C LYS A 675 13.07 -12.39 -14.69
N CYS A 676 13.30 -12.78 -13.43
CA CYS A 676 14.53 -12.50 -12.68
C CYS A 676 15.70 -13.46 -13.00
N THR A 677 16.01 -13.66 -14.28
CA THR A 677 16.97 -14.69 -14.76
C THR A 677 18.44 -14.23 -14.81
N THR A 678 18.82 -13.25 -13.99
CA THR A 678 20.20 -12.69 -14.00
C THR A 678 20.75 -12.51 -12.58
N ALA A 679 22.07 -12.70 -12.42
CA ALA A 679 22.75 -12.50 -11.14
C ALA A 679 22.60 -11.06 -10.59
N THR A 680 22.42 -10.06 -11.45
CA THR A 680 22.11 -8.68 -11.03
C THR A 680 20.74 -8.61 -10.37
N CYS A 681 19.71 -9.19 -10.99
CA CYS A 681 18.37 -9.26 -10.42
C CYS A 681 18.34 -10.13 -9.14
N GLN A 682 19.04 -11.27 -9.13
CA GLN A 682 19.21 -12.14 -7.96
C GLN A 682 19.74 -11.34 -6.75
N LYS A 683 20.84 -10.61 -6.96
CA LYS A 683 21.44 -9.74 -5.93
C LYS A 683 20.51 -8.60 -5.52
N ALA A 684 19.75 -8.03 -6.45
CA ALA A 684 18.80 -6.96 -6.17
C ALA A 684 17.65 -7.45 -5.27
N LYS A 685 16.93 -8.50 -5.67
CA LYS A 685 15.82 -9.09 -4.91
C LYS A 685 16.26 -9.54 -3.51
N VAL A 686 17.39 -10.25 -3.38
CA VAL A 686 17.96 -10.63 -2.08
C VAL A 686 18.23 -9.41 -1.20
N CYS A 687 18.76 -8.33 -1.78
CA CYS A 687 19.06 -7.10 -1.04
C CYS A 687 17.77 -6.39 -0.57
N TYR A 688 16.73 -6.32 -1.39
CA TYR A 688 15.44 -5.74 -0.98
C TYR A 688 14.77 -6.56 0.14
N MET A 689 14.78 -7.90 0.04
CA MET A 689 14.28 -8.80 1.10
C MET A 689 15.01 -8.61 2.46
N ARG A 690 16.24 -8.10 2.44
CA ARG A 690 17.01 -7.77 3.66
C ARG A 690 16.96 -6.27 4.05
N SER A 691 16.11 -5.47 3.41
CA SER A 691 16.08 -4.00 3.54
C SER A 691 14.77 -3.50 4.15
N GLY A 692 14.70 -3.40 5.48
CA GLY A 692 13.55 -2.83 6.19
C GLY A 692 13.47 -1.29 6.24
N SER A 693 14.43 -0.55 5.66
CA SER A 693 14.42 0.93 5.60
C SER A 693 14.97 1.44 4.27
N VAL A 694 14.67 2.70 3.91
CA VAL A 694 15.27 3.38 2.74
C VAL A 694 16.80 3.43 2.84
N ALA A 695 17.33 3.57 4.06
CA ALA A 695 18.77 3.57 4.34
C ALA A 695 19.46 2.28 3.84
N LEU A 696 18.75 1.14 3.86
CA LEU A 696 19.23 -0.13 3.34
C LEU A 696 18.87 -0.30 1.85
N GLY A 697 17.60 -0.09 1.48
CA GLY A 697 17.10 -0.32 0.12
C GLY A 697 17.82 0.53 -0.95
N SER A 698 18.15 1.79 -0.63
CA SER A 698 18.91 2.68 -1.52
C SER A 698 20.36 2.24 -1.77
N GLN A 699 20.90 1.28 -1.02
CA GLN A 699 22.21 0.67 -1.27
C GLN A 699 22.12 -0.55 -2.21
N CYS A 700 20.92 -1.09 -2.43
CA CYS A 700 20.69 -2.21 -3.32
C CYS A 700 20.81 -1.79 -4.81
N PRO A 701 21.16 -2.71 -5.72
CA PRO A 701 21.03 -2.47 -7.16
C PRO A 701 19.57 -2.09 -7.48
N GLN A 702 19.36 -0.93 -8.09
CA GLN A 702 18.02 -0.41 -8.40
C GLN A 702 17.50 -0.92 -9.76
N GLY A 703 16.20 -0.79 -10.01
CA GLY A 703 15.55 -1.18 -11.27
C GLY A 703 14.93 -2.58 -11.31
N TYR A 704 14.95 -3.32 -10.19
CA TYR A 704 14.38 -4.67 -10.06
C TYR A 704 13.31 -4.77 -8.97
N GLY A 705 12.92 -3.66 -8.35
CA GLY A 705 12.01 -3.62 -7.19
C GLY A 705 10.64 -4.24 -7.50
N SER A 706 9.91 -3.62 -8.42
CA SER A 706 8.59 -4.02 -8.90
C SER A 706 8.63 -5.09 -10.00
N VAL A 707 7.53 -5.84 -10.18
CA VAL A 707 7.26 -6.72 -11.33
C VAL A 707 6.05 -6.30 -12.19
N GLN A 708 5.56 -5.07 -12.01
CA GLN A 708 4.42 -4.50 -12.77
C GLN A 708 4.83 -3.95 -14.15
N SER A 709 6.14 -3.82 -14.41
CA SER A 709 6.71 -3.33 -15.67
C SER A 709 8.00 -4.09 -16.02
N ALA A 710 8.60 -3.83 -17.17
CA ALA A 710 9.88 -4.43 -17.54
C ALA A 710 11.03 -3.84 -16.70
N PHE A 711 11.95 -4.70 -16.22
CA PHE A 711 13.08 -4.25 -15.40
C PHE A 711 13.97 -3.21 -16.12
N GLU A 712 14.06 -2.02 -15.53
CA GLU A 712 14.96 -0.97 -15.98
C GLU A 712 16.37 -1.22 -15.45
N ALA A 713 17.15 -2.02 -16.18
CA ALA A 713 18.57 -2.17 -15.92
C ALA A 713 19.29 -0.82 -16.11
N ASN A 714 19.67 -0.17 -15.01
CA ASN A 714 20.45 1.07 -15.01
C ASN A 714 21.70 0.95 -15.92
N GLN A 715 21.90 1.96 -16.78
CA GLN A 715 23.06 2.09 -17.67
C GLN A 715 24.24 2.80 -16.99
#